data_AF-A0A2A4YU00-F1
#
_entry.id   AF-A0A2A4YU00-F1
#
_cell.length_a   1.000
_cell.length_b   1.000
_cell.length_c   1.000
_cell.angle_alpha   90.00
_cell.angle_beta   90.00
_cell.angle_gamma   90.00
#
_symmetry.space_group_name_H-M   'P 1'
#
loop_
_entity.id
_entity.type
_entity.pdbx_description
1 polymer ?
#
loop_
_entity_poly.entity_id
_entity_poly.type
_entity_poly.pdbx_seq_one_letter_code
_entity_poly.pdbx_strand_id
1 'polypeptide(L)'
;MTETDNTDLFKDETIDYIEERNYMLKDIPYNVVHRAWFTLSHLLLDEGAKVLDMGCNDGELTYAMAVLNPKVRFIGVDKSKKTIRVAKEKYQTHNLEFKIGDVSSDLFEPESIDAIINSYILHQVFSNARYNERIITDTLRKQFSMLKNDGTMFIRDYTKPEGTDFVLLEMHDEDSISDELADLCEADLLVWYSEHARPKQDPGCGGFFLEELPPRFPRTRLFRLPYKWAYEFIMRKDNREIWESRLPFEYTYFTVQEFRRELRALGARVQYSAPHWDDEYIKKNFDGHFRLLQLDGEPLGDPPTSFIAVARKQPERASLNIKERRITQDETGVLEVKTLRDQKDGTLVDVITRNRELAEILPYRLDEDNRLFIYLHDGVVRGITNAVRRSGVNIDGREWSGHMLEAITTDYEEILGLGSITPENTKDFAKSYIGLKAQKQSLIEAGPLYYPDPNYIDERVHTFYLPVQDSKKKIAPKRDILEPHRFQAKGIIREFSAQNVLDAVAVGLIPNSRLELQILSLMQHLKVKAENWISRDINIAAGEVTRTFKVRDFLKQISNSDKRFKEVKGSAGQLRTINSIFVEEGQSQGGRTGISSESVDFALSDEKTVNTAVVLPLTKSLKGDIHAGFMIKHMPVPQRFEGNGLSVSAPQFNIPKEITNYKMLKQFIAEKFGVTPDLVIKLGESYFSHIGITPQRIHPFAVTSPPEVFKTPGITFIPIYQYMLLWKSISKEQHFMTILARAYRYLPGHMKLQAKRDVKIILDDIFKTAQPDWSMPDAIPPTQSQTTQAKKKDDDDEVKPKAPSQTASKGKSAKKKEKKEKRKRKKLGLSGAKDDNLEADSAEASGDPESLEEENKKREAAKYLDISLIEDFENEIDAIREALEEEQDNEPKPEKW
;
A
#
# COMPACT_ATOMS: atom_id res chain seq x y z
N MET A 1 26.12 54.22 19.42
CA MET A 1 26.65 52.86 19.64
C MET A 1 25.45 51.93 19.66
N THR A 2 25.06 51.52 18.46
CA THR A 2 24.09 50.47 18.15
C THR A 2 24.81 49.12 18.08
N GLU A 3 24.01 48.04 17.99
CA GLU A 3 24.31 46.64 17.66
C GLU A 3 24.20 45.67 18.86
N THR A 4 23.42 44.59 18.81
CA THR A 4 22.66 43.97 17.71
C THR A 4 21.51 43.11 18.28
N ASP A 5 20.36 43.23 17.64
CA ASP A 5 19.17 42.38 17.80
C ASP A 5 19.48 41.00 17.21
N ASN A 6 19.28 39.94 17.99
CA ASN A 6 19.64 38.57 17.61
C ASN A 6 18.44 37.80 17.02
N THR A 7 17.59 38.50 16.25
CA THR A 7 16.34 37.97 15.67
C THR A 7 16.35 37.87 14.15
N ASP A 8 17.50 38.04 13.48
CA ASP A 8 17.56 38.18 12.02
C ASP A 8 18.65 37.34 11.33
N LEU A 9 18.89 36.12 11.82
CA LEU A 9 19.90 35.20 11.27
C LEU A 9 19.40 34.34 10.09
N PHE A 10 18.18 34.54 9.58
CA PHE A 10 17.58 33.70 8.52
C PHE A 10 16.98 34.49 7.35
N LYS A 11 17.46 35.71 7.08
CA LYS A 11 16.79 36.58 6.09
C LYS A 11 17.10 36.32 4.61
N ASP A 12 17.95 35.37 4.24
CA ASP A 12 18.28 35.11 2.84
C ASP A 12 18.51 33.63 2.45
N GLU A 13 18.09 32.67 3.27
CA GLU A 13 18.08 31.25 2.89
C GLU A 13 16.63 30.76 2.93
N THR A 14 16.13 30.23 1.81
CA THR A 14 14.86 29.50 1.76
C THR A 14 14.92 28.38 2.80
N ILE A 15 14.29 28.58 3.96
CA ILE A 15 14.21 27.56 5.01
C ILE A 15 13.53 26.33 4.40
N ASP A 16 14.24 25.20 4.37
CA ASP A 16 13.65 23.94 3.92
C ASP A 16 12.53 23.55 4.91
N TYR A 17 11.29 23.53 4.42
CA TYR A 17 10.12 23.19 5.23
C TYR A 17 10.27 21.81 5.90
N ILE A 18 11.03 20.90 5.29
CA ILE A 18 11.31 19.57 5.85
C ILE A 18 12.18 19.69 7.10
N GLU A 19 13.21 20.53 7.07
CA GLU A 19 14.09 20.77 8.20
C GLU A 19 13.34 21.44 9.35
N GLU A 20 12.51 22.45 9.06
CA GLU A 20 11.68 23.12 10.05
C GLU A 20 10.68 22.15 10.71
N ARG A 21 9.99 21.34 9.90
CA ARG A 21 9.10 20.28 10.38
C ARG A 21 9.83 19.28 11.26
N ASN A 22 10.99 18.80 10.84
CA ASN A 22 11.78 17.83 11.60
C ASN A 22 12.29 18.42 12.92
N TYR A 23 12.67 19.69 12.94
CA TYR A 23 13.05 20.42 14.14
C TYR A 23 11.87 20.52 15.13
N MET A 24 10.67 20.88 14.63
CA MET A 24 9.46 20.99 15.45
C MET A 24 9.01 19.63 16.04
N LEU A 25 9.34 18.51 15.38
CA LEU A 25 9.00 17.15 15.81
C LEU A 25 10.10 16.46 16.63
N LYS A 26 11.27 17.09 16.84
CA LYS A 26 12.44 16.43 17.45
C LYS A 26 12.20 15.85 18.85
N ASP A 27 11.30 16.46 19.61
CA ASP A 27 10.96 16.07 20.99
C ASP A 27 9.65 15.26 21.05
N ILE A 28 9.02 15.00 19.91
CA ILE A 28 7.80 14.19 19.81
C ILE A 28 8.21 12.73 19.56
N PRO A 29 7.70 11.77 20.37
CA PRO A 29 7.96 10.36 20.15
C PRO A 29 7.58 9.89 18.74
N TYR A 30 8.42 9.07 18.13
CA TYR A 30 8.20 8.59 16.76
C TYR A 30 6.84 7.90 16.57
N ASN A 31 6.40 7.09 17.53
CA ASN A 31 5.09 6.43 17.47
C ASN A 31 3.92 7.43 17.46
N VAL A 32 4.06 8.62 18.05
CA VAL A 32 3.05 9.68 17.99
C VAL A 32 3.06 10.38 16.65
N VAL A 33 4.25 10.66 16.09
CA VAL A 33 4.38 11.20 14.73
C VAL A 33 3.81 10.23 13.69
N HIS A 34 4.11 8.93 13.81
CA HIS A 34 3.55 7.89 12.95
C HIS A 34 2.02 7.81 13.06
N ARG A 35 1.46 7.89 14.28
CA ARG A 35 -0.01 7.96 14.47
C ARG A 35 -0.63 9.22 13.88
N ALA A 36 0.05 10.37 13.96
CA ALA A 36 -0.38 11.62 13.36
C ALA A 36 -0.40 11.50 11.82
N TRP A 37 0.70 11.05 11.22
CA TRP A 37 0.78 10.73 9.78
C TRP A 37 -0.34 9.78 9.38
N PHE A 38 -0.47 8.63 10.05
CA PHE A 38 -1.48 7.62 9.75
C PHE A 38 -2.92 8.18 9.76
N THR A 39 -3.21 9.08 10.71
CA THR A 39 -4.51 9.75 10.80
C THR A 39 -4.72 10.71 9.63
N LEU A 40 -3.70 11.52 9.30
CA LEU A 40 -3.74 12.46 8.17
C LEU A 40 -3.80 11.76 6.81
N SER A 41 -3.19 10.58 6.65
CA SER A 41 -3.26 9.77 5.44
C SER A 41 -4.69 9.37 5.06
N HIS A 42 -5.62 9.39 6.02
CA HIS A 42 -7.04 9.14 5.77
C HIS A 42 -7.85 10.41 5.48
N LEU A 43 -7.21 11.58 5.45
CA LEU A 43 -7.83 12.90 5.35
C LEU A 43 -7.23 13.72 4.19
N LEU A 44 -7.87 13.64 3.02
CA LEU A 44 -7.49 14.41 1.82
C LEU A 44 -8.12 15.82 1.81
N LEU A 45 -7.64 16.67 2.72
CA LEU A 45 -8.17 18.01 3.00
C LEU A 45 -7.62 19.08 2.05
N ASP A 46 -8.44 20.11 1.81
CA ASP A 46 -8.04 21.31 1.09
C ASP A 46 -7.18 22.23 1.99
N GLU A 47 -6.33 23.06 1.40
CA GLU A 47 -5.57 24.07 2.14
C GLU A 47 -6.50 25.01 2.94
N GLY A 48 -6.13 25.33 4.17
CA GLY A 48 -6.92 26.17 5.08
C GLY A 48 -8.07 25.45 5.78
N ALA A 49 -8.26 24.14 5.55
CA ALA A 49 -9.27 23.34 6.22
C ALA A 49 -9.18 23.46 7.75
N LYS A 50 -10.34 23.49 8.41
CA LYS A 50 -10.48 23.52 9.87
C LYS A 50 -10.83 22.13 10.40
N VAL A 51 -9.96 21.59 11.24
CA VAL A 51 -10.02 20.22 11.75
C VAL A 51 -10.19 20.22 13.27
N LEU A 52 -11.13 19.42 13.77
CA LEU A 52 -11.31 19.19 15.20
C LEU A 52 -10.74 17.83 15.59
N ASP A 53 -9.89 17.79 16.62
CA ASP A 53 -9.44 16.57 17.27
C ASP A 53 -10.22 16.38 18.59
N MET A 54 -11.18 15.45 18.57
CA MET A 54 -12.10 15.20 19.68
C MET A 54 -11.46 14.28 20.72
N GLY A 55 -11.26 14.80 21.93
CA GLY A 55 -10.54 14.08 22.99
C GLY A 55 -9.03 14.15 22.79
N CYS A 56 -8.50 15.37 22.58
CA CYS A 56 -7.08 15.58 22.26
C CYS A 56 -6.12 15.22 23.39
N ASN A 57 -6.61 14.92 24.60
CA ASN A 57 -5.80 14.66 25.79
C ASN A 57 -4.77 15.78 26.01
N ASP A 58 -3.49 15.44 26.16
CA ASP A 58 -2.38 16.37 26.38
C ASP A 58 -1.99 17.20 25.15
N GLY A 59 -2.63 16.96 23.99
CA GLY A 59 -2.46 17.72 22.77
C GLY A 59 -1.26 17.30 21.92
N GLU A 60 -0.49 16.29 22.33
CA GLU A 60 0.74 15.89 21.62
C GLU A 60 0.45 15.40 20.19
N LEU A 61 -0.58 14.58 20.02
CA LEU A 61 -1.02 14.10 18.70
C LEU A 61 -1.51 15.25 17.81
N THR A 62 -2.32 16.16 18.38
CA THR A 62 -2.85 17.31 17.64
C THR A 62 -1.73 18.25 17.18
N TYR A 63 -0.72 18.46 18.03
CA TYR A 63 0.48 19.22 17.66
C TYR A 63 1.26 18.55 16.54
N ALA A 64 1.52 17.23 16.64
CA ALA A 64 2.20 16.49 15.58
C ALA A 64 1.45 16.58 14.25
N MET A 65 0.12 16.48 14.25
CA MET A 65 -0.69 16.69 13.03
C MET A 65 -0.58 18.11 12.48
N ALA A 66 -0.59 19.13 13.34
CA ALA A 66 -0.46 20.52 12.93
C ALA A 66 0.92 20.82 12.30
N VAL A 67 1.98 20.21 12.82
CA VAL A 67 3.34 20.33 12.26
C VAL A 67 3.48 19.58 10.94
N LEU A 68 2.92 18.37 10.83
CA LEU A 68 2.95 17.58 9.59
C LEU A 68 2.15 18.24 8.46
N ASN A 69 1.12 19.03 8.77
CA ASN A 69 0.30 19.73 7.79
C ASN A 69 0.12 21.23 8.15
N PRO A 70 1.13 22.07 7.87
CA PRO A 70 1.14 23.48 8.31
C PRO A 70 0.05 24.33 7.64
N LYS A 71 -0.49 23.89 6.50
CA LYS A 71 -1.54 24.59 5.77
C LYS A 71 -2.97 24.30 6.28
N VAL A 72 -3.13 23.39 7.24
CA VAL A 72 -4.43 23.02 7.84
C VAL A 72 -4.50 23.54 9.28
N ARG A 73 -5.67 24.01 9.71
CA ARG A 73 -5.89 24.54 11.06
C ARG A 73 -6.46 23.45 11.97
N PHE A 74 -5.79 23.17 13.08
CA PHE A 74 -6.19 22.15 14.05
C PHE A 74 -6.70 22.77 15.34
N ILE A 75 -7.77 22.19 15.87
CA ILE A 75 -8.32 22.53 17.19
C ILE A 75 -8.47 21.26 18.01
N GLY A 76 -7.65 21.11 19.04
CA GLY A 76 -7.78 20.02 20.02
C GLY A 76 -8.85 20.35 21.07
N VAL A 77 -9.76 19.41 21.31
CA VAL A 77 -10.85 19.57 22.29
C VAL A 77 -10.73 18.50 23.38
N ASP A 78 -10.78 18.92 24.64
CA ASP A 78 -10.86 18.00 25.79
C ASP A 78 -11.70 18.61 26.92
N LYS A 79 -12.39 17.77 27.69
CA LYS A 79 -13.22 18.21 28.83
C LYS A 79 -12.38 18.70 30.01
N SER A 80 -11.14 18.25 30.13
CA SER A 80 -10.25 18.56 31.24
C SER A 80 -9.60 19.93 31.09
N LYS A 81 -10.01 20.88 31.94
CA LYS A 81 -9.39 22.21 32.02
C LYS A 81 -7.89 22.15 32.30
N LYS A 82 -7.46 21.20 33.16
CA LYS A 82 -6.05 21.00 33.51
C LYS A 82 -5.25 20.55 32.29
N THR A 83 -5.76 19.57 31.56
CA THR A 83 -5.06 18.99 30.40
C THR A 83 -4.92 20.00 29.27
N ILE A 84 -5.99 20.75 28.97
CA ILE A 84 -5.94 21.82 27.94
C ILE A 84 -4.98 22.94 28.32
N ARG A 85 -4.86 23.30 29.60
CA ARG A 85 -3.87 24.28 30.04
C ARG A 85 -2.44 23.80 29.76
N VAL A 86 -2.13 22.55 30.10
CA VAL A 86 -0.81 21.95 29.83
C VAL A 86 -0.54 21.90 28.32
N ALA A 87 -1.52 21.51 27.51
CA ALA A 87 -1.39 21.47 26.05
C ALA A 87 -1.02 22.84 25.47
N LYS A 88 -1.69 23.92 25.92
CA LYS A 88 -1.39 25.31 25.48
C LYS A 88 -0.02 25.81 25.90
N GLU A 89 0.44 25.41 27.08
CA GLU A 89 1.76 25.79 27.60
C GLU A 89 2.88 25.03 26.85
N LYS A 90 2.66 23.75 26.50
CA LYS A 90 3.67 22.87 25.90
C LYS A 90 3.75 22.96 24.38
N TYR A 91 2.62 23.09 23.69
CA TYR A 91 2.55 22.98 22.23
C TYR A 91 2.01 24.27 21.59
N GLN A 92 2.85 24.90 20.77
CA GLN A 92 2.51 26.14 20.07
C GLN A 92 2.98 26.06 18.62
N THR A 93 2.07 26.37 17.69
CA THR A 93 2.36 26.61 16.28
C THR A 93 1.25 27.49 15.70
N HIS A 94 1.50 28.14 14.57
CA HIS A 94 0.62 29.16 13.98
C HIS A 94 -0.79 28.65 13.59
N ASN A 95 -0.97 27.34 13.48
CA ASN A 95 -2.16 26.66 12.96
C ASN A 95 -2.82 25.74 14.00
N LEU A 96 -2.49 25.89 15.29
CA LEU A 96 -2.98 25.03 16.38
C LEU A 96 -3.70 25.84 17.47
N GLU A 97 -4.87 25.36 17.88
CA GLU A 97 -5.61 25.87 19.04
C GLU A 97 -6.05 24.71 19.95
N PHE A 98 -6.22 24.98 21.25
CA PHE A 98 -6.85 24.04 22.19
C PHE A 98 -8.06 24.66 22.89
N LYS A 99 -9.15 23.89 23.02
CA LYS A 99 -10.40 24.33 23.65
C LYS A 99 -10.91 23.33 24.69
N ILE A 100 -11.50 23.87 25.74
CA ILE A 100 -12.21 23.09 26.76
C ILE A 100 -13.60 22.78 26.22
N GLY A 101 -13.99 21.52 26.16
CA GLY A 101 -15.32 21.12 25.67
C GLY A 101 -15.63 19.64 25.90
N ASP A 102 -16.91 19.32 26.05
CA ASP A 102 -17.39 17.93 26.05
C ASP A 102 -17.67 17.49 24.61
N VAL A 103 -17.01 16.44 24.16
CA VAL A 103 -17.12 15.89 22.79
C VAL A 103 -18.55 15.42 22.44
N SER A 104 -19.41 15.19 23.44
CA SER A 104 -20.82 14.83 23.29
C SER A 104 -21.78 16.02 23.22
N SER A 105 -21.25 17.25 23.31
CA SER A 105 -22.01 18.50 23.28
C SER A 105 -21.88 19.25 21.95
N ASP A 106 -22.74 20.25 21.74
CA ASP A 106 -22.70 21.12 20.58
C ASP A 106 -21.65 22.22 20.82
N LEU A 107 -20.44 22.01 20.28
CA LEU A 107 -19.26 22.83 20.58
C LEU A 107 -19.01 23.96 19.58
N PHE A 108 -19.50 23.81 18.35
CA PHE A 108 -19.29 24.74 17.25
C PHE A 108 -20.57 24.90 16.44
N GLU A 109 -20.64 25.99 15.68
CA GLU A 109 -21.76 26.26 14.79
C GLU A 109 -21.93 25.15 13.74
N PRO A 110 -23.17 24.86 13.32
CA PRO A 110 -23.43 23.96 12.20
C PRO A 110 -22.66 24.37 10.96
N GLU A 111 -22.21 23.39 10.18
CA GLU A 111 -21.53 23.60 8.89
C GLU A 111 -20.31 24.54 8.95
N SER A 112 -19.54 24.49 10.06
CA SER A 112 -18.38 25.36 10.27
C SER A 112 -17.03 24.63 10.22
N ILE A 113 -17.04 23.30 10.16
CA ILE A 113 -15.86 22.43 10.28
C ILE A 113 -15.64 21.61 8.99
N ASP A 114 -14.40 21.49 8.54
CA ASP A 114 -14.04 20.73 7.34
C ASP A 114 -13.74 19.25 7.66
N ALA A 115 -13.16 18.97 8.83
CA ALA A 115 -13.01 17.61 9.30
C ALA A 115 -13.07 17.44 10.83
N ILE A 116 -13.51 16.26 11.27
CA ILE A 116 -13.54 15.86 12.68
C ILE A 116 -12.82 14.52 12.81
N ILE A 117 -11.92 14.44 13.79
CA ILE A 117 -11.15 13.26 14.15
C ILE A 117 -11.68 12.75 15.49
N ASN A 118 -12.12 11.50 15.51
CA ASN A 118 -12.40 10.74 16.73
C ASN A 118 -11.39 9.59 16.78
N SER A 119 -10.32 9.73 17.56
CA SER A 119 -9.32 8.68 17.75
C SER A 119 -9.37 8.15 19.18
N TYR A 120 -9.83 6.92 19.36
CA TYR A 120 -9.92 6.22 20.65
C TYR A 120 -10.65 7.04 21.75
N ILE A 121 -11.73 7.72 21.37
CA ILE A 121 -12.51 8.60 22.25
C ILE A 121 -13.97 8.15 22.43
N LEU A 122 -14.60 7.55 21.42
CA LEU A 122 -16.03 7.24 21.46
C LEU A 122 -16.32 6.10 22.44
N HIS A 123 -15.44 5.11 22.59
CA HIS A 123 -15.60 4.08 23.63
C HIS A 123 -15.60 4.66 25.06
N GLN A 124 -14.89 5.79 25.29
CA GLN A 124 -14.91 6.49 26.57
C GLN A 124 -16.25 7.21 26.77
N VAL A 125 -16.80 7.83 25.72
CA VAL A 125 -18.14 8.45 25.77
C VAL A 125 -19.18 7.38 26.11
N PHE A 126 -19.12 6.23 25.44
CA PHE A 126 -20.01 5.09 25.66
C PHE A 126 -19.96 4.60 27.12
N SER A 127 -18.75 4.35 27.62
CA SER A 127 -18.53 3.84 28.98
C SER A 127 -18.95 4.83 30.07
N ASN A 128 -18.63 6.12 29.89
CA ASN A 128 -19.04 7.17 30.83
C ASN A 128 -20.57 7.38 30.85
N ALA A 129 -21.24 7.07 29.74
CA ALA A 129 -22.69 7.09 29.61
C ALA A 129 -23.39 5.81 30.12
N ARG A 130 -22.74 5.04 31.01
CA ARG A 130 -23.22 3.74 31.51
C ARG A 130 -23.54 2.76 30.37
N TYR A 131 -22.64 2.68 29.39
CA TYR A 131 -22.72 1.72 28.28
C TYR A 131 -23.99 1.90 27.42
N ASN A 132 -24.42 3.15 27.21
CA ASN A 132 -25.60 3.49 26.42
C ASN A 132 -25.21 3.89 24.99
N GLU A 133 -25.48 3.00 24.03
CA GLU A 133 -25.21 3.23 22.61
C GLU A 133 -25.91 4.48 22.03
N ARG A 134 -27.08 4.87 22.56
CA ARG A 134 -27.83 6.04 22.06
C ARG A 134 -27.02 7.33 22.19
N ILE A 135 -26.19 7.45 23.23
CA ILE A 135 -25.33 8.62 23.42
C ILE A 135 -24.25 8.70 22.34
N ILE A 136 -23.78 7.57 21.81
CA ILE A 136 -22.87 7.55 20.67
C ILE A 136 -23.57 8.04 19.41
N THR A 137 -24.76 7.51 19.10
CA THR A 137 -25.55 7.98 17.96
C THR A 137 -25.83 9.49 18.05
N ASP A 138 -26.21 10.00 19.23
CA ASP A 138 -26.42 11.43 19.44
C ASP A 138 -25.12 12.25 19.31
N THR A 139 -24.00 11.74 19.83
CA THR A 139 -22.69 12.39 19.70
C THR A 139 -22.29 12.49 18.23
N LEU A 140 -22.39 11.40 17.47
CA LEU A 140 -22.11 11.38 16.04
C LEU A 140 -23.02 12.33 15.28
N ARG A 141 -24.33 12.39 15.61
CA ARG A 141 -25.28 13.32 15.00
C ARG A 141 -24.89 14.79 15.21
N LYS A 142 -24.55 15.18 16.45
CA LYS A 142 -24.11 16.54 16.78
C LYS A 142 -22.82 16.89 16.04
N GLN A 143 -21.82 16.00 16.09
CA GLN A 143 -20.57 16.19 15.37
C GLN A 143 -20.76 16.30 13.86
N PHE A 144 -21.61 15.46 13.29
CA PHE A 144 -21.94 15.49 11.87
C PHE A 144 -22.65 16.78 11.45
N SER A 145 -23.45 17.39 12.33
CA SER A 145 -24.08 18.69 12.07
C SER A 145 -23.07 19.84 11.96
N MET A 146 -21.96 19.78 12.70
CA MET A 146 -20.87 20.77 12.64
C MET A 146 -20.08 20.71 11.33
N LEU A 147 -20.09 19.57 10.62
CA LEU A 147 -19.40 19.42 9.35
C LEU A 147 -20.10 20.23 8.25
N LYS A 148 -19.29 20.91 7.43
CA LYS A 148 -19.70 21.44 6.12
C LYS A 148 -20.15 20.29 5.22
N ASN A 149 -20.91 20.61 4.17
CA ASN A 149 -21.10 19.68 3.07
C ASN A 149 -19.74 19.29 2.48
N ASP A 150 -19.57 18.01 2.16
CA ASP A 150 -18.30 17.36 1.80
C ASP A 150 -17.23 17.29 2.89
N GLY A 151 -17.53 17.80 4.10
CA GLY A 151 -16.70 17.66 5.28
C GLY A 151 -16.58 16.20 5.73
N THR A 152 -15.45 15.86 6.37
CA THR A 152 -15.07 14.46 6.63
C THR A 152 -14.97 14.16 8.12
N MET A 153 -15.59 13.08 8.55
CA MET A 153 -15.41 12.49 9.88
C MET A 153 -14.50 11.26 9.76
N PHE A 154 -13.37 11.30 10.47
CA PHE A 154 -12.50 10.16 10.67
C PHE A 154 -12.78 9.55 12.06
N ILE A 155 -13.03 8.25 12.09
CA ILE A 155 -13.20 7.49 13.33
C ILE A 155 -12.15 6.40 13.32
N ARG A 156 -11.32 6.36 14.36
CA ARG A 156 -10.46 5.22 14.69
C ARG A 156 -10.78 4.79 16.11
N ASP A 157 -11.37 3.62 16.28
CA ASP A 157 -11.75 3.11 17.60
C ASP A 157 -11.75 1.57 17.59
N TYR A 158 -12.20 0.94 18.67
CA TYR A 158 -12.38 -0.50 18.73
C TYR A 158 -13.74 -0.91 18.18
N THR A 159 -13.81 -2.13 17.62
CA THR A 159 -15.07 -2.73 17.15
C THR A 159 -15.39 -3.97 17.95
N LYS A 160 -16.69 -4.15 18.22
CA LYS A 160 -17.22 -5.42 18.68
C LYS A 160 -16.98 -6.47 17.59
N PRO A 161 -16.29 -7.58 17.91
CA PRO A 161 -16.07 -8.63 16.93
C PRO A 161 -17.42 -9.23 16.49
N GLU A 162 -17.52 -9.54 15.20
CA GLU A 162 -18.66 -10.24 14.60
C GLU A 162 -18.36 -11.76 14.56
N GLY A 163 -19.40 -12.60 14.62
CA GLY A 163 -19.25 -14.06 14.51
C GLY A 163 -19.77 -14.81 15.72
N THR A 164 -18.99 -15.78 16.20
CA THR A 164 -19.38 -16.71 17.28
C THR A 164 -19.56 -15.98 18.61
N ASP A 165 -20.59 -16.37 19.36
CA ASP A 165 -20.85 -15.79 20.69
C ASP A 165 -19.68 -16.06 21.65
N PHE A 166 -19.08 -17.25 21.55
CA PHE A 166 -17.96 -17.72 22.36
C PHE A 166 -16.76 -18.08 21.50
N VAL A 167 -15.57 -17.95 22.09
CA VAL A 167 -14.29 -18.37 21.53
C VAL A 167 -13.49 -19.13 22.58
N LEU A 168 -12.44 -19.79 22.13
CA LEU A 168 -11.43 -20.39 22.98
C LEU A 168 -10.17 -19.51 22.95
N LEU A 169 -9.67 -19.13 24.12
CA LEU A 169 -8.43 -18.39 24.30
C LEU A 169 -7.46 -19.27 25.08
N GLU A 170 -6.36 -19.64 24.43
CA GLU A 170 -5.32 -20.47 25.03
C GLU A 170 -4.05 -19.65 25.26
N MET A 171 -3.50 -19.69 26.48
CA MET A 171 -2.34 -18.91 26.91
C MET A 171 -1.34 -19.82 27.64
N HIS A 172 -0.10 -19.34 27.80
CA HIS A 172 0.91 -20.08 28.57
C HIS A 172 0.49 -20.23 30.02
N ASP A 173 0.84 -21.39 30.58
CA ASP A 173 0.67 -21.70 32.00
C ASP A 173 1.95 -21.29 32.74
N GLU A 174 1.97 -20.04 33.19
CA GLU A 174 3.08 -19.43 33.92
C GLU A 174 2.61 -19.00 35.30
N ASP A 175 3.47 -19.14 36.31
CA ASP A 175 3.17 -18.67 37.65
C ASP A 175 3.28 -17.14 37.73
N SER A 176 2.30 -16.51 38.38
CA SER A 176 2.37 -15.07 38.70
C SER A 176 3.54 -14.78 39.65
N ILE A 177 4.22 -13.65 39.47
CA ILE A 177 5.37 -13.27 40.30
C ILE A 177 4.91 -12.88 41.72
N SER A 178 3.74 -12.22 41.81
CA SER A 178 3.08 -11.85 43.05
C SER A 178 1.55 -11.76 42.84
N ASP A 179 0.81 -11.48 43.91
CA ASP A 179 -0.65 -11.26 43.87
C ASP A 179 -1.04 -9.85 43.38
N GLU A 180 -0.07 -8.96 43.15
CA GLU A 180 -0.32 -7.61 42.65
C GLU A 180 -0.72 -7.65 41.16
N LEU A 181 -1.67 -6.80 40.76
CA LEU A 181 -2.25 -6.81 39.41
C LEU A 181 -1.22 -6.61 38.29
N ALA A 182 -0.15 -5.87 38.58
CA ALA A 182 0.94 -5.63 37.65
C ALA A 182 1.81 -6.88 37.40
N ASP A 183 1.85 -7.79 38.38
CA ASP A 183 2.72 -8.97 38.43
C ASP A 183 2.00 -10.27 38.06
N LEU A 184 0.67 -10.21 37.86
CA LEU A 184 -0.12 -11.36 37.41
C LEU A 184 0.28 -11.78 36.00
N CYS A 185 0.49 -13.09 35.82
CA CYS A 185 0.63 -13.71 34.51
C CYS A 185 -0.64 -13.46 33.67
N GLU A 186 -0.56 -13.64 32.34
CA GLU A 186 -1.70 -13.34 31.47
C GLU A 186 -2.93 -14.20 31.79
N ALA A 187 -2.74 -15.47 32.16
CA ALA A 187 -3.84 -16.36 32.51
C ALA A 187 -4.54 -15.94 33.81
N ASP A 188 -3.78 -15.62 34.87
CA ASP A 188 -4.35 -15.17 36.14
C ASP A 188 -4.97 -13.78 36.03
N LEU A 189 -4.38 -12.89 35.22
CA LEU A 189 -4.98 -11.60 34.91
C LEU A 189 -6.33 -11.77 34.20
N LEU A 190 -6.49 -12.73 33.29
CA LEU A 190 -7.77 -12.99 32.64
C LEU A 190 -8.82 -13.46 33.65
N VAL A 191 -8.45 -14.38 34.55
CA VAL A 191 -9.33 -14.83 35.63
C VAL A 191 -9.75 -13.65 36.50
N TRP A 192 -8.80 -12.85 36.96
CA TRP A 192 -9.09 -11.64 37.72
C TRP A 192 -10.00 -10.68 36.96
N TYR A 193 -9.72 -10.42 35.68
CA TYR A 193 -10.51 -9.53 34.85
C TYR A 193 -11.95 -10.03 34.66
N SER A 194 -12.15 -11.34 34.58
CA SER A 194 -13.47 -11.96 34.49
C SER A 194 -14.35 -11.74 35.71
N GLU A 195 -13.77 -11.45 36.87
CA GLU A 195 -14.51 -11.16 38.12
C GLU A 195 -14.72 -9.66 38.34
N HIS A 196 -13.86 -8.81 37.76
CA HIS A 196 -13.78 -7.39 38.11
C HIS A 196 -14.20 -6.42 36.99
N ALA A 197 -14.45 -6.91 35.76
CA ALA A 197 -14.86 -6.06 34.64
C ALA A 197 -16.15 -5.26 34.95
N ARG A 198 -16.27 -4.04 34.41
CA ARG A 198 -17.44 -3.14 34.59
C ARG A 198 -17.83 -2.88 36.06
N PRO A 199 -16.90 -2.43 36.93
CA PRO A 199 -17.17 -2.25 38.36
C PRO A 199 -18.25 -1.20 38.67
N LYS A 200 -18.60 -0.35 37.69
CA LYS A 200 -19.60 0.72 37.82
C LYS A 200 -21.00 0.35 37.33
N GLN A 201 -21.16 -0.78 36.62
CA GLN A 201 -22.45 -1.14 36.03
C GLN A 201 -23.38 -1.73 37.08
N ASP A 202 -22.94 -2.80 37.73
CA ASP A 202 -23.71 -3.55 38.72
C ASP A 202 -22.86 -3.74 39.98
N PRO A 203 -23.13 -2.99 41.08
CA PRO A 203 -22.39 -3.11 42.32
C PRO A 203 -22.43 -4.56 42.86
N GLY A 204 -21.28 -5.23 42.88
CA GLY A 204 -21.16 -6.62 43.35
C GLY A 204 -21.51 -7.71 42.32
N CYS A 205 -21.83 -7.35 41.07
CA CYS A 205 -22.08 -8.28 39.96
C CYS A 205 -21.24 -7.94 38.72
N GLY A 206 -20.10 -7.26 38.91
CA GLY A 206 -19.11 -7.06 37.85
C GLY A 206 -18.56 -8.38 37.32
N GLY A 207 -17.95 -8.33 36.15
CA GLY A 207 -17.34 -9.48 35.49
C GLY A 207 -18.04 -9.95 34.22
N PHE A 208 -17.62 -11.12 33.75
CA PHE A 208 -18.17 -11.82 32.60
C PHE A 208 -17.95 -13.34 32.71
N PHE A 209 -18.69 -14.10 31.90
CA PHE A 209 -18.54 -15.56 31.88
C PHE A 209 -17.12 -15.97 31.43
N LEU A 210 -16.45 -16.76 32.26
CA LEU A 210 -15.20 -17.43 31.97
C LEU A 210 -15.30 -18.89 32.45
N GLU A 211 -14.92 -19.81 31.59
CA GLU A 211 -14.87 -21.24 31.89
C GLU A 211 -13.48 -21.77 31.51
N GLU A 212 -12.75 -22.30 32.48
CA GLU A 212 -11.48 -22.98 32.21
C GLU A 212 -11.74 -24.42 31.77
N LEU A 213 -11.14 -24.81 30.65
CA LEU A 213 -11.29 -26.11 30.02
C LEU A 213 -9.95 -26.87 30.06
N PRO A 214 -9.97 -28.20 29.89
CA PRO A 214 -8.73 -28.97 29.74
C PRO A 214 -7.88 -28.41 28.58
N PRO A 215 -6.58 -28.19 28.79
CA PRO A 215 -5.72 -27.58 27.77
C PRO A 215 -5.50 -28.51 26.57
N ARG A 216 -5.31 -27.93 25.38
CA ARG A 216 -5.03 -28.71 24.16
C ARG A 216 -3.55 -29.04 24.03
N PHE A 217 -2.69 -28.20 24.60
CA PHE A 217 -1.24 -28.37 24.54
C PHE A 217 -0.63 -28.39 25.96
N PRO A 218 0.52 -29.08 26.16
CA PRO A 218 1.22 -29.05 27.43
C PRO A 218 1.61 -27.63 27.84
N ARG A 219 1.58 -27.33 29.15
CA ARG A 219 1.95 -26.02 29.74
C ARG A 219 1.15 -24.84 29.18
N THR A 220 -0.14 -25.06 28.95
CA THR A 220 -1.07 -24.01 28.57
C THR A 220 -2.32 -24.10 29.42
N ARG A 221 -3.05 -22.99 29.51
CA ARG A 221 -4.41 -22.91 30.07
C ARG A 221 -5.38 -22.49 28.98
N LEU A 222 -6.53 -23.14 28.93
CA LEU A 222 -7.54 -22.95 27.90
C LEU A 222 -8.81 -22.38 28.50
N PHE A 223 -9.30 -21.28 27.95
CA PHE A 223 -10.48 -20.61 28.46
C PHE A 223 -11.55 -20.49 27.39
N ARG A 224 -12.80 -20.77 27.75
CA ARG A 224 -14.00 -20.47 26.97
C ARG A 224 -14.67 -19.22 27.51
N LEU A 225 -14.82 -18.22 26.66
CA LEU A 225 -15.37 -16.90 27.02
C LEU A 225 -16.06 -16.22 25.83
N PRO A 226 -16.93 -15.21 26.07
CA PRO A 226 -17.53 -14.47 24.98
C PRO A 226 -16.47 -13.74 24.14
N TYR A 227 -16.60 -13.76 22.81
CA TYR A 227 -15.56 -13.24 21.91
C TYR A 227 -15.23 -11.77 22.20
N LYS A 228 -16.26 -10.98 22.50
CA LYS A 228 -16.12 -9.60 22.93
C LYS A 228 -15.09 -9.42 24.05
N TRP A 229 -15.18 -10.23 25.11
CA TRP A 229 -14.31 -10.10 26.28
C TRP A 229 -12.89 -10.62 26.02
N ALA A 230 -12.75 -11.66 25.20
CA ALA A 230 -11.44 -12.08 24.71
C ALA A 230 -10.74 -10.94 23.95
N TYR A 231 -11.45 -10.29 23.03
CA TYR A 231 -10.93 -9.12 22.30
C TYR A 231 -10.53 -7.99 23.24
N GLU A 232 -11.41 -7.62 24.17
CA GLU A 232 -11.13 -6.52 25.10
C GLU A 232 -9.96 -6.80 26.03
N PHE A 233 -9.81 -8.04 26.48
CA PHE A 233 -8.67 -8.49 27.28
C PHE A 233 -7.38 -8.38 26.46
N ILE A 234 -7.35 -8.98 25.26
CA ILE A 234 -6.19 -8.95 24.35
C ILE A 234 -5.73 -7.52 24.06
N MET A 235 -6.66 -6.57 23.85
CA MET A 235 -6.32 -5.19 23.54
C MET A 235 -5.85 -4.35 24.74
N ARG A 236 -5.93 -4.86 25.96
CA ARG A 236 -5.52 -4.12 27.17
C ARG A 236 -4.44 -4.81 27.99
N LYS A 237 -4.26 -6.14 27.86
CA LYS A 237 -3.37 -7.02 28.67
C LYS A 237 -1.96 -6.46 28.90
N ASP A 238 -1.43 -5.67 27.98
CA ASP A 238 -0.04 -5.24 28.01
C ASP A 238 0.21 -3.93 28.79
N ASN A 239 -0.81 -3.09 29.04
CA ASN A 239 -0.62 -1.81 29.72
C ASN A 239 -1.08 -1.86 31.20
N ARG A 240 -0.23 -2.46 32.04
CA ARG A 240 -0.51 -2.73 33.46
C ARG A 240 -0.60 -1.45 34.31
N GLU A 241 0.17 -0.42 34.00
CA GLU A 241 0.22 0.84 34.76
C GLU A 241 -1.13 1.56 34.84
N ILE A 242 -1.94 1.46 33.79
CA ILE A 242 -3.23 2.17 33.70
C ILE A 242 -4.43 1.24 33.84
N TRP A 243 -4.21 -0.04 34.19
CA TRP A 243 -5.26 -1.07 34.18
C TRP A 243 -6.46 -0.69 35.03
N GLU A 244 -6.23 -0.34 36.30
CA GLU A 244 -7.29 0.03 37.24
C GLU A 244 -8.10 1.23 36.75
N SER A 245 -7.41 2.24 36.23
CA SER A 245 -8.05 3.43 35.67
C SER A 245 -8.89 3.12 34.43
N ARG A 246 -8.53 2.06 33.69
CA ARG A 246 -9.20 1.63 32.46
C ARG A 246 -10.24 0.54 32.66
N LEU A 247 -10.28 -0.10 33.81
CA LEU A 247 -11.25 -1.15 34.15
C LEU A 247 -12.72 -0.73 33.95
N PRO A 248 -13.14 0.54 34.21
CA PRO A 248 -14.50 0.98 33.92
C PRO A 248 -14.80 1.14 32.41
N PHE A 249 -13.78 1.21 31.56
CA PHE A 249 -13.96 1.42 30.11
C PHE A 249 -14.15 0.11 29.37
N GLU A 250 -15.22 0.08 28.60
CA GLU A 250 -15.52 -0.93 27.61
C GLU A 250 -15.15 -0.40 26.24
N TYR A 251 -14.30 -1.16 25.55
CA TYR A 251 -13.78 -0.76 24.25
C TYR A 251 -14.79 -1.02 23.14
N THR A 252 -15.56 -2.10 23.22
CA THR A 252 -16.32 -2.61 22.09
C THR A 252 -17.83 -2.35 22.21
N TYR A 253 -18.32 -1.34 21.49
CA TYR A 253 -19.72 -0.90 21.52
C TYR A 253 -20.50 -1.11 20.22
N PHE A 254 -19.84 -1.03 19.05
CA PHE A 254 -20.47 -1.29 17.76
C PHE A 254 -19.69 -2.32 16.95
N THR A 255 -20.39 -3.14 16.18
CA THR A 255 -19.79 -3.91 15.09
C THR A 255 -19.47 -3.01 13.88
N VAL A 256 -18.69 -3.53 12.93
CA VAL A 256 -18.39 -2.81 11.68
C VAL A 256 -19.67 -2.45 10.92
N GLN A 257 -20.64 -3.37 10.87
CA GLN A 257 -21.93 -3.14 10.22
C GLN A 257 -22.74 -2.06 10.94
N GLU A 258 -22.70 -2.03 12.27
CA GLU A 258 -23.39 -1.02 13.08
C GLU A 258 -22.78 0.37 12.88
N PHE A 259 -21.46 0.53 12.91
CA PHE A 259 -20.80 1.79 12.56
C PHE A 259 -21.23 2.29 11.18
N ARG A 260 -21.21 1.42 10.16
CA ARG A 260 -21.64 1.76 8.80
C ARG A 260 -23.11 2.15 8.75
N ARG A 261 -23.98 1.47 9.52
CA ARG A 261 -25.41 1.77 9.61
C ARG A 261 -25.65 3.14 10.23
N GLU A 262 -25.06 3.42 11.40
CA GLU A 262 -25.24 4.69 12.11
C GLU A 262 -24.75 5.87 11.28
N LEU A 263 -23.55 5.78 10.68
CA LEU A 263 -23.01 6.84 9.82
C LEU A 263 -23.88 7.09 8.59
N ARG A 264 -24.37 6.02 7.92
CA ARG A 264 -25.29 6.18 6.78
C ARG A 264 -26.64 6.74 7.18
N ALA A 265 -27.15 6.45 8.38
CA ALA A 265 -28.40 7.00 8.88
C ALA A 265 -28.34 8.54 9.04
N LEU A 266 -27.13 9.07 9.29
CA LEU A 266 -26.86 10.51 9.29
C LEU A 266 -26.80 11.14 7.89
N GLY A 267 -26.92 10.35 6.81
CA GLY A 267 -26.73 10.81 5.44
C GLY A 267 -25.27 10.85 5.00
N ALA A 268 -24.37 10.16 5.71
CA ALA A 268 -22.98 10.11 5.33
C ALA A 268 -22.71 9.13 4.19
N ARG A 269 -21.86 9.56 3.25
CA ARG A 269 -21.13 8.63 2.38
C ARG A 269 -20.02 8.02 3.22
N VAL A 270 -20.18 6.77 3.65
CA VAL A 270 -19.08 6.03 4.30
C VAL A 270 -18.08 5.63 3.23
N GLN A 271 -17.17 6.56 2.96
CA GLN A 271 -16.21 6.53 1.86
C GLN A 271 -15.29 5.31 1.95
N TYR A 272 -14.86 5.00 3.17
CA TYR A 272 -13.96 3.91 3.46
C TYR A 272 -14.21 3.39 4.87
N SER A 273 -14.14 2.08 5.06
CA SER A 273 -14.10 1.46 6.38
C SER A 273 -13.24 0.20 6.36
N ALA A 274 -12.44 0.00 7.39
CA ALA A 274 -11.53 -1.12 7.46
C ALA A 274 -11.20 -1.52 8.90
N PRO A 275 -11.15 -2.82 9.21
CA PRO A 275 -10.31 -3.28 10.32
C PRO A 275 -8.84 -2.93 10.04
N HIS A 276 -8.10 -2.63 11.10
CA HIS A 276 -6.71 -2.25 11.06
C HIS A 276 -5.87 -3.18 11.93
N TRP A 277 -4.80 -3.72 11.34
CA TRP A 277 -3.80 -4.54 12.01
C TRP A 277 -2.48 -3.79 12.04
N ASP A 278 -2.11 -3.31 13.22
CA ASP A 278 -0.81 -2.73 13.46
C ASP A 278 0.22 -3.87 13.62
N ASP A 279 1.00 -4.11 12.57
CA ASP A 279 1.98 -5.20 12.51
C ASP A 279 3.00 -5.15 13.67
N GLU A 280 3.38 -3.96 14.12
CA GLU A 280 4.35 -3.79 15.21
C GLU A 280 3.72 -4.15 16.56
N TYR A 281 2.48 -3.69 16.78
CA TYR A 281 1.70 -4.07 17.95
C TYR A 281 1.44 -5.58 18.00
N ILE A 282 1.08 -6.20 16.88
CA ILE A 282 0.81 -7.64 16.79
C ILE A 282 2.07 -8.44 17.10
N LYS A 283 3.19 -8.09 16.46
CA LYS A 283 4.47 -8.77 16.69
C LYS A 283 4.91 -8.67 18.15
N LYS A 284 4.69 -7.52 18.79
CA LYS A 284 5.10 -7.29 20.18
C LYS A 284 4.17 -7.96 21.20
N ASN A 285 2.86 -7.91 20.97
CA ASN A 285 1.88 -8.20 22.02
C ASN A 285 1.04 -9.46 21.76
N PHE A 286 0.97 -9.95 20.51
CA PHE A 286 0.13 -11.10 20.14
C PHE A 286 0.97 -12.33 19.82
N ASP A 287 2.00 -12.19 18.98
CA ASP A 287 2.80 -13.32 18.48
C ASP A 287 3.46 -14.07 19.64
N GLY A 288 3.04 -15.33 19.84
CA GLY A 288 3.59 -16.20 20.88
C GLY A 288 2.96 -16.03 22.27
N HIS A 289 2.08 -15.05 22.48
CA HIS A 289 1.41 -14.82 23.77
C HIS A 289 0.14 -15.67 23.95
N PHE A 290 -0.67 -15.78 22.91
CA PHE A 290 -1.94 -16.52 22.98
C PHE A 290 -2.31 -17.19 21.65
N ARG A 291 -3.27 -18.12 21.70
CA ARG A 291 -4.00 -18.64 20.53
C ARG A 291 -5.48 -18.33 20.68
N LEU A 292 -6.03 -17.65 19.68
CA LEU A 292 -7.46 -17.39 19.57
C LEU A 292 -8.09 -18.37 18.58
N LEU A 293 -9.09 -19.11 19.06
CA LEU A 293 -9.62 -20.30 18.39
C LEU A 293 -11.15 -20.27 18.39
N GLN A 294 -11.75 -20.87 17.37
CA GLN A 294 -13.16 -21.23 17.33
C GLN A 294 -13.45 -22.38 18.31
N LEU A 295 -14.74 -22.63 18.56
CA LEU A 295 -15.17 -23.71 19.45
C LEU A 295 -14.85 -25.12 18.91
N ASP A 296 -14.68 -25.26 17.59
CA ASP A 296 -14.21 -26.50 16.94
C ASP A 296 -12.68 -26.67 17.03
N GLY A 297 -11.98 -25.67 17.55
CA GLY A 297 -10.53 -25.68 17.71
C GLY A 297 -9.76 -25.10 16.52
N GLU A 298 -10.42 -24.60 15.48
CA GLU A 298 -9.75 -23.95 14.34
C GLU A 298 -9.27 -22.53 14.70
N PRO A 299 -8.08 -22.09 14.22
CA PRO A 299 -7.58 -20.74 14.51
C PRO A 299 -8.44 -19.63 13.86
N LEU A 300 -8.80 -18.61 14.64
CA LEU A 300 -9.48 -17.40 14.14
C LEU A 300 -8.53 -16.41 13.45
N GLY A 301 -7.23 -16.50 13.76
CA GLY A 301 -6.25 -15.48 13.40
C GLY A 301 -6.26 -14.32 14.39
N ASP A 302 -5.44 -13.31 14.10
CA ASP A 302 -5.21 -12.21 15.02
C ASP A 302 -6.36 -11.18 14.92
N PRO A 303 -6.96 -10.76 16.04
CA PRO A 303 -8.03 -9.76 16.02
C PRO A 303 -7.51 -8.39 15.55
N PRO A 304 -8.36 -7.52 14.99
CA PRO A 304 -7.94 -6.19 14.54
C PRO A 304 -7.56 -5.28 15.71
N THR A 305 -6.41 -4.64 15.64
CA THR A 305 -5.91 -3.68 16.64
C THR A 305 -6.77 -2.41 16.77
N SER A 306 -7.51 -2.07 15.72
CA SER A 306 -8.54 -1.02 15.70
C SER A 306 -9.40 -1.14 14.46
N PHE A 307 -10.42 -0.32 14.38
CA PHE A 307 -11.27 -0.12 13.23
C PHE A 307 -11.22 1.33 12.78
N ILE A 308 -11.29 1.54 11.47
CA ILE A 308 -11.25 2.85 10.84
C ILE A 308 -12.51 3.05 10.02
N ALA A 309 -13.13 4.22 10.12
CA ALA A 309 -14.17 4.68 9.22
C ALA A 309 -13.91 6.13 8.80
N VAL A 310 -14.05 6.39 7.50
CA VAL A 310 -14.02 7.72 6.90
C VAL A 310 -15.39 8.00 6.31
N ALA A 311 -16.11 8.94 6.91
CA ALA A 311 -17.47 9.29 6.53
C ALA A 311 -17.51 10.74 6.04
N ARG A 312 -17.99 10.96 4.82
CA ARG A 312 -18.16 12.31 4.25
C ARG A 312 -19.61 12.74 4.36
N LYS A 313 -19.85 13.95 4.85
CA LYS A 313 -21.17 14.57 4.80
C LYS A 313 -21.54 14.87 3.35
N GLN A 314 -22.75 14.52 2.97
CA GLN A 314 -23.25 14.74 1.62
C GLN A 314 -24.60 15.47 1.69
N PRO A 315 -24.93 16.31 0.69
CA PRO A 315 -26.27 16.89 0.56
C PRO A 315 -27.36 15.82 0.44
N GLU A 316 -28.62 16.20 0.71
CA GLU A 316 -29.75 15.30 0.42
C GLU A 316 -29.78 14.86 -1.04
N ARG A 317 -30.21 13.62 -1.30
CA ARG A 317 -30.22 12.98 -2.62
C ARG A 317 -28.85 12.86 -3.31
N ALA A 318 -27.76 13.21 -2.65
CA ALA A 318 -26.44 12.86 -3.14
C ALA A 318 -26.21 11.34 -3.04
N SER A 319 -25.32 10.85 -3.88
CA SER A 319 -24.90 9.46 -3.87
C SER A 319 -24.10 9.13 -2.62
N LEU A 320 -24.52 8.09 -1.89
CA LEU A 320 -23.90 7.64 -0.65
C LEU A 320 -23.20 6.31 -0.82
N ASN A 321 -23.72 5.43 -1.66
CA ASN A 321 -23.17 4.10 -1.86
C ASN A 321 -23.61 3.51 -3.20
N ILE A 322 -22.71 2.80 -3.87
CA ILE A 322 -22.99 2.13 -5.14
C ILE A 322 -22.73 0.65 -4.93
N LYS A 323 -23.73 -0.20 -5.23
CA LYS A 323 -23.62 -1.64 -5.01
C LYS A 323 -24.32 -2.43 -6.09
N GLU A 324 -23.84 -3.63 -6.31
CA GLU A 324 -24.51 -4.59 -7.18
C GLU A 324 -25.84 -5.02 -6.56
N ARG A 325 -26.90 -5.05 -7.38
CA ARG A 325 -28.26 -5.41 -6.96
C ARG A 325 -28.70 -6.76 -7.49
N ARG A 326 -28.52 -6.99 -8.79
CA ARG A 326 -28.89 -8.25 -9.46
C ARG A 326 -28.15 -8.40 -10.78
N ILE A 327 -27.94 -9.64 -11.20
CA ILE A 327 -27.47 -9.99 -12.55
C ILE A 327 -28.62 -9.72 -13.54
N THR A 328 -28.29 -9.29 -14.75
CA THR A 328 -29.22 -9.22 -15.89
C THR A 328 -28.77 -10.14 -17.02
N GLN A 329 -29.73 -10.53 -17.87
CA GLN A 329 -29.48 -11.37 -19.05
C GLN A 329 -29.30 -10.54 -20.33
N ASP A 330 -29.34 -9.22 -20.24
CA ASP A 330 -29.15 -8.33 -21.38
C ASP A 330 -27.69 -8.44 -21.86
N GLU A 331 -27.49 -8.79 -23.13
CA GLU A 331 -26.17 -8.94 -23.77
C GLU A 331 -25.51 -7.60 -24.15
N THR A 332 -25.97 -6.48 -23.60
CA THR A 332 -25.48 -5.13 -23.96
C THR A 332 -24.16 -4.76 -23.27
N GLY A 333 -23.23 -5.71 -23.17
CA GLY A 333 -21.91 -5.54 -22.56
C GLY A 333 -20.93 -4.80 -23.47
N VAL A 334 -19.95 -4.12 -22.87
CA VAL A 334 -18.83 -3.48 -23.59
C VAL A 334 -17.59 -4.37 -23.58
N LEU A 335 -17.56 -5.39 -22.71
CA LEU A 335 -16.42 -6.28 -22.58
C LEU A 335 -16.57 -7.51 -23.48
N GLU A 336 -15.50 -7.82 -24.18
CA GLU A 336 -15.38 -9.00 -25.04
C GLU A 336 -14.29 -9.92 -24.49
N VAL A 337 -14.56 -11.23 -24.46
CA VAL A 337 -13.56 -12.25 -24.14
C VAL A 337 -13.06 -12.88 -25.44
N LYS A 338 -11.75 -12.79 -25.67
CA LYS A 338 -11.06 -13.42 -26.80
C LYS A 338 -10.18 -14.56 -26.30
N THR A 339 -10.19 -15.68 -27.01
CA THR A 339 -9.33 -16.82 -26.67
C THR A 339 -8.13 -16.88 -27.59
N LEU A 340 -6.95 -16.93 -27.01
CA LEU A 340 -5.67 -17.00 -27.70
C LEU A 340 -5.02 -18.36 -27.44
N ARG A 341 -4.50 -19.00 -28.49
CA ARG A 341 -3.65 -20.19 -28.40
C ARG A 341 -2.19 -19.81 -28.55
N ASP A 342 -1.36 -20.20 -27.59
CA ASP A 342 0.09 -20.24 -27.76
C ASP A 342 0.43 -21.35 -28.77
N GLN A 343 1.00 -20.97 -29.92
CA GLN A 343 1.36 -21.90 -30.99
C GLN A 343 2.58 -22.78 -30.64
N LYS A 344 3.34 -22.48 -29.58
CA LYS A 344 4.51 -23.26 -29.17
C LYS A 344 4.17 -24.40 -28.23
N ASP A 345 3.30 -24.16 -27.25
CA ASP A 345 2.92 -25.19 -26.25
C ASP A 345 1.44 -25.63 -26.34
N GLY A 346 0.62 -24.95 -27.15
CA GLY A 346 -0.79 -25.28 -27.37
C GLY A 346 -1.76 -24.73 -26.32
N THR A 347 -1.27 -24.04 -25.29
CA THR A 347 -2.07 -23.51 -24.18
C THR A 347 -3.08 -22.48 -24.67
N LEU A 348 -4.31 -22.56 -24.13
CA LEU A 348 -5.35 -21.57 -24.37
C LEU A 348 -5.40 -20.57 -23.21
N VAL A 349 -5.52 -19.28 -23.55
CA VAL A 349 -5.63 -18.17 -22.61
C VAL A 349 -6.79 -17.29 -23.03
N ASP A 350 -7.69 -16.98 -22.09
CA ASP A 350 -8.72 -15.98 -22.32
C ASP A 350 -8.19 -14.59 -21.95
N VAL A 351 -8.40 -13.62 -22.82
CA VAL A 351 -8.13 -12.20 -22.58
C VAL A 351 -9.42 -11.40 -22.70
N ILE A 352 -9.58 -10.39 -21.85
CA ILE A 352 -10.72 -9.47 -21.88
C ILE A 352 -10.31 -8.12 -22.45
N THR A 353 -11.14 -7.56 -23.32
CA THR A 353 -10.87 -6.28 -23.96
C THR A 353 -12.13 -5.41 -24.05
N ARG A 354 -11.93 -4.08 -24.00
CA ARG A 354 -12.92 -3.08 -24.42
C ARG A 354 -12.67 -2.57 -25.85
N ASN A 355 -11.70 -3.17 -26.57
CA ASN A 355 -11.24 -2.74 -27.89
C ASN A 355 -10.88 -1.24 -27.96
N ARG A 356 -10.30 -0.69 -26.89
CA ARG A 356 -9.85 0.71 -26.83
C ARG A 356 -8.55 0.86 -26.02
N GLU A 357 -7.84 1.94 -26.28
CA GLU A 357 -6.67 2.35 -25.49
C GLU A 357 -7.02 3.59 -24.65
N LEU A 358 -6.46 3.65 -23.44
CA LEU A 358 -6.76 4.72 -22.49
C LEU A 358 -5.56 5.66 -22.32
N ALA A 359 -5.86 6.95 -22.14
CA ALA A 359 -4.93 7.95 -21.67
C ALA A 359 -5.37 8.45 -20.29
N GLU A 360 -4.45 8.43 -19.33
CA GLU A 360 -4.62 8.96 -17.99
C GLU A 360 -3.74 10.20 -17.82
N ILE A 361 -4.39 11.34 -17.60
CA ILE A 361 -3.75 12.65 -17.56
C ILE A 361 -3.64 13.09 -16.10
N LEU A 362 -2.44 13.51 -15.70
CA LEU A 362 -2.14 14.13 -14.42
C LEU A 362 -1.72 15.59 -14.63
N PRO A 363 -2.67 16.54 -14.55
CA PRO A 363 -2.32 17.94 -14.47
C PRO A 363 -1.63 18.23 -13.14
N TYR A 364 -0.56 19.03 -13.17
CA TYR A 364 0.25 19.29 -11.98
C TYR A 364 0.81 20.71 -11.92
N ARG A 365 1.21 21.10 -10.71
CA ARG A 365 2.01 22.30 -10.44
C ARG A 365 2.93 22.08 -9.24
N LEU A 366 3.96 22.92 -9.15
CA LEU A 366 4.78 23.07 -7.94
C LEU A 366 4.35 24.35 -7.21
N ASP A 367 4.40 24.35 -5.88
CA ASP A 367 4.28 25.57 -5.09
C ASP A 367 5.64 26.23 -4.81
N GLU A 368 5.63 27.31 -4.03
CA GLU A 368 6.83 28.09 -3.69
C GLU A 368 7.87 27.27 -2.89
N ASP A 369 7.43 26.22 -2.19
CA ASP A 369 8.28 25.32 -1.38
C ASP A 369 8.64 24.03 -2.15
N ASN A 370 8.51 24.04 -3.48
CA ASN A 370 8.74 22.90 -4.36
C ASN A 370 7.86 21.67 -4.06
N ARG A 371 6.68 21.87 -3.44
CA ARG A 371 5.72 20.79 -3.18
C ARG A 371 4.88 20.52 -4.41
N LEU A 372 4.74 19.24 -4.76
CA LEU A 372 3.97 18.79 -5.91
C LEU A 372 2.47 18.71 -5.59
N PHE A 373 1.68 19.45 -6.37
CA PHE A 373 0.22 19.37 -6.39
C PHE A 373 -0.26 18.79 -7.71
N ILE A 374 -1.27 17.93 -7.65
CA ILE A 374 -1.87 17.24 -8.79
C ILE A 374 -3.39 17.42 -8.81
N TYR A 375 -3.98 17.43 -10.00
CA TYR A 375 -5.42 17.51 -10.19
C TYR A 375 -5.96 16.12 -10.53
N LEU A 376 -6.90 15.64 -9.71
CA LEU A 376 -7.48 14.30 -9.83
C LEU A 376 -9.00 14.39 -9.91
N HIS A 377 -9.61 13.33 -10.44
CA HIS A 377 -11.06 13.17 -10.47
C HIS A 377 -11.52 12.51 -9.16
N ASP A 378 -12.05 13.32 -8.25
CA ASP A 378 -12.56 12.90 -6.94
C ASP A 378 -14.04 12.50 -7.04
N GLY A 379 -14.32 11.24 -6.72
CA GLY A 379 -15.68 10.70 -6.68
C GLY A 379 -16.13 10.02 -7.97
N VAL A 380 -15.19 9.46 -8.73
CA VAL A 380 -15.48 8.63 -9.91
C VAL A 380 -16.26 7.39 -9.50
N VAL A 381 -17.33 7.07 -10.22
CA VAL A 381 -18.13 5.89 -9.92
C VAL A 381 -17.44 4.61 -10.40
N ARG A 382 -17.14 3.72 -9.45
CA ARG A 382 -16.61 2.37 -9.69
C ARG A 382 -17.40 1.34 -8.90
N GLY A 383 -18.63 1.08 -9.36
CA GLY A 383 -19.55 0.14 -8.71
C GLY A 383 -18.96 -1.28 -8.54
N ILE A 384 -18.11 -1.72 -9.48
CA ILE A 384 -17.47 -3.05 -9.50
C ILE A 384 -16.67 -3.33 -8.21
N THR A 385 -16.14 -2.30 -7.55
CA THR A 385 -15.45 -2.46 -6.24
C THR A 385 -16.36 -3.01 -5.14
N ASN A 386 -17.67 -2.88 -5.30
CA ASN A 386 -18.74 -3.38 -4.44
C ASN A 386 -19.58 -4.49 -5.13
N ALA A 387 -19.00 -5.18 -6.11
CA ALA A 387 -19.61 -6.38 -6.68
C ALA A 387 -19.80 -7.46 -5.60
N VAL A 388 -20.90 -8.21 -5.67
CA VAL A 388 -21.18 -9.35 -4.79
C VAL A 388 -20.09 -10.39 -5.00
N ARG A 389 -19.48 -10.91 -3.93
CA ARG A 389 -18.43 -11.92 -4.08
C ARG A 389 -19.05 -13.26 -4.49
N ARG A 390 -18.45 -13.92 -5.49
CA ARG A 390 -18.89 -15.23 -5.98
C ARG A 390 -18.16 -16.38 -5.26
N SER A 391 -16.89 -16.17 -4.92
CA SER A 391 -16.04 -17.14 -4.23
C SER A 391 -14.99 -16.42 -3.37
N GLY A 392 -14.64 -17.04 -2.23
CA GLY A 392 -13.70 -16.49 -1.25
C GLY A 392 -14.27 -15.35 -0.38
N VAL A 393 -13.51 -14.97 0.64
CA VAL A 393 -13.86 -13.90 1.59
C VAL A 393 -13.08 -12.61 1.33
N ASN A 394 -13.48 -11.53 2.00
CA ASN A 394 -12.71 -10.28 2.03
C ASN A 394 -11.60 -10.38 3.10
N ILE A 395 -10.40 -10.82 2.70
CA ILE A 395 -9.32 -11.17 3.64
C ILE A 395 -8.88 -9.96 4.50
N ASP A 396 -8.93 -8.75 3.95
CA ASP A 396 -8.53 -7.52 4.67
C ASP A 396 -9.71 -6.74 5.27
N GLY A 397 -10.96 -7.19 5.08
CA GLY A 397 -12.16 -6.53 5.59
C GLY A 397 -12.42 -5.10 5.09
N ARG A 398 -11.65 -4.58 4.11
CA ARG A 398 -11.77 -3.20 3.61
C ARG A 398 -12.96 -3.05 2.66
N GLU A 399 -13.72 -1.98 2.84
CA GLU A 399 -14.86 -1.62 2.00
C GLU A 399 -14.85 -0.13 1.63
N TRP A 400 -15.34 0.18 0.43
CA TRP A 400 -15.47 1.54 -0.09
C TRP A 400 -16.92 1.87 -0.46
N SER A 401 -17.22 3.15 -0.67
CA SER A 401 -18.55 3.60 -1.09
C SER A 401 -18.86 3.33 -2.57
N GLY A 402 -17.86 2.95 -3.37
CA GLY A 402 -17.93 2.88 -4.83
C GLY A 402 -17.61 4.21 -5.54
N HIS A 403 -17.18 5.23 -4.80
CA HIS A 403 -16.68 6.50 -5.32
C HIS A 403 -15.15 6.54 -5.17
N MET A 404 -14.40 6.61 -6.25
CA MET A 404 -12.95 6.48 -6.26
C MET A 404 -12.26 7.80 -6.59
N LEU A 405 -10.97 7.87 -6.24
CA LEU A 405 -10.07 8.92 -6.68
C LEU A 405 -9.17 8.35 -7.77
N GLU A 406 -9.20 8.95 -8.95
CA GLU A 406 -8.46 8.49 -10.14
C GLU A 406 -7.80 9.65 -10.87
N ALA A 407 -6.80 9.34 -11.71
CA ALA A 407 -6.32 10.26 -12.72
C ALA A 407 -7.45 10.62 -13.70
N ILE A 408 -7.31 11.73 -14.43
CA ILE A 408 -8.32 12.12 -15.42
C ILE A 408 -8.17 11.19 -16.62
N THR A 409 -9.14 10.30 -16.83
CA THR A 409 -9.08 9.29 -17.90
C THR A 409 -9.83 9.76 -19.15
N THR A 410 -9.28 9.43 -20.32
CA THR A 410 -9.89 9.61 -21.64
C THR A 410 -9.49 8.48 -22.58
N ASP A 411 -10.16 8.35 -23.73
CA ASP A 411 -9.67 7.51 -24.82
C ASP A 411 -8.39 8.11 -25.41
N TYR A 412 -7.42 7.25 -25.75
CA TYR A 412 -6.11 7.68 -26.26
C TYR A 412 -6.19 8.45 -27.59
N GLU A 413 -7.21 8.16 -28.40
CA GLU A 413 -7.49 8.87 -29.65
C GLU A 413 -7.70 10.37 -29.47
N GLU A 414 -8.23 10.81 -28.32
CA GLU A 414 -8.37 12.24 -28.00
C GLU A 414 -7.01 12.94 -27.88
N ILE A 415 -5.99 12.22 -27.42
CA ILE A 415 -4.61 12.74 -27.38
C ILE A 415 -3.99 12.76 -28.77
N LEU A 416 -4.23 11.73 -29.60
CA LEU A 416 -3.77 11.72 -31.00
C LEU A 416 -4.43 12.83 -31.82
N GLY A 417 -5.69 13.14 -31.53
CA GLY A 417 -6.45 14.23 -32.13
C GLY A 417 -5.86 15.63 -31.89
N LEU A 418 -4.96 15.79 -30.92
CA LEU A 418 -4.18 17.03 -30.74
C LEU A 418 -3.20 17.29 -31.88
N GLY A 419 -2.84 16.27 -32.67
CA GLY A 419 -1.83 16.37 -33.71
C GLY A 419 -0.45 16.68 -33.14
N SER A 420 0.22 17.70 -33.67
CA SER A 420 1.52 18.14 -33.14
C SER A 420 1.37 18.69 -31.73
N ILE A 421 2.18 18.19 -30.79
CA ILE A 421 2.26 18.71 -29.42
C ILE A 421 2.91 20.09 -29.46
N THR A 422 2.08 21.13 -29.49
CA THR A 422 2.49 22.54 -29.42
C THR A 422 1.95 23.20 -28.14
N PRO A 423 2.54 24.33 -27.71
CA PRO A 423 2.01 25.09 -26.58
C PRO A 423 0.55 25.54 -26.80
N GLU A 424 0.16 25.86 -28.04
CA GLU A 424 -1.19 26.25 -28.41
C GLU A 424 -2.18 25.10 -28.21
N ASN A 425 -1.88 23.93 -28.77
CA ASN A 425 -2.75 22.76 -28.67
C ASN A 425 -2.84 22.25 -27.22
N THR A 426 -1.72 22.30 -26.48
CA THR A 426 -1.70 21.95 -25.04
C THR A 426 -2.59 22.88 -24.22
N LYS A 427 -2.51 24.19 -24.48
CA LYS A 427 -3.33 25.20 -23.80
C LYS A 427 -4.81 25.02 -24.12
N ASP A 428 -5.15 24.76 -25.38
CA ASP A 428 -6.51 24.53 -25.82
C ASP A 428 -7.06 23.23 -25.24
N PHE A 429 -6.28 22.16 -25.17
CA PHE A 429 -6.65 20.92 -24.50
C PHE A 429 -6.92 21.13 -23.01
N ALA A 430 -5.99 21.75 -22.28
CA ALA A 430 -6.15 22.02 -20.85
C ALA A 430 -7.45 22.79 -20.57
N LYS A 431 -7.75 23.81 -21.38
CA LYS A 431 -8.91 24.69 -21.19
C LYS A 431 -10.21 24.05 -21.68
N SER A 432 -10.21 23.50 -22.89
CA SER A 432 -11.40 23.03 -23.60
C SER A 432 -11.79 21.61 -23.22
N TYR A 433 -10.83 20.75 -22.87
CA TYR A 433 -11.10 19.39 -22.43
C TYR A 433 -11.23 19.29 -20.91
N ILE A 434 -10.23 19.79 -20.16
CA ILE A 434 -10.17 19.61 -18.70
C ILE A 434 -10.84 20.77 -17.94
N GLY A 435 -10.73 22.00 -18.46
CA GLY A 435 -11.19 23.21 -17.75
C GLY A 435 -10.12 23.87 -16.89
N LEU A 436 -8.85 23.50 -17.04
CA LEU A 436 -7.70 24.09 -16.38
C LEU A 436 -6.94 25.04 -17.32
N LYS A 437 -6.03 25.83 -16.76
CA LYS A 437 -5.13 26.68 -17.55
C LYS A 437 -3.74 26.06 -17.55
N ALA A 438 -3.22 25.75 -18.72
CA ALA A 438 -1.83 25.32 -18.88
C ALA A 438 -0.84 26.43 -18.45
N GLN A 439 0.35 26.04 -18.03
CA GLN A 439 1.45 26.99 -17.82
C GLN A 439 1.87 27.65 -19.15
N LYS A 440 2.58 28.78 -19.05
CA LYS A 440 3.01 29.50 -20.25
C LYS A 440 4.07 28.67 -20.97
N GLN A 441 3.90 28.44 -22.27
CA GLN A 441 4.82 27.65 -23.11
C GLN A 441 5.02 26.18 -22.65
N SER A 442 4.11 25.64 -21.84
CA SER A 442 4.19 24.22 -21.44
C SER A 442 3.67 23.29 -22.52
N LEU A 443 4.20 22.08 -22.54
CA LEU A 443 3.76 20.98 -23.40
C LEU A 443 3.11 19.90 -22.53
N ILE A 444 2.19 19.14 -23.12
CA ILE A 444 1.76 17.87 -22.54
C ILE A 444 2.88 16.84 -22.78
N GLU A 445 3.27 16.12 -21.74
CA GLU A 445 4.42 15.22 -21.78
C GLU A 445 4.00 13.77 -21.56
N ALA A 446 4.63 12.85 -22.29
CA ALA A 446 4.37 11.43 -22.12
C ALA A 446 5.01 10.91 -20.83
N GLY A 447 4.21 10.25 -20.02
CA GLY A 447 4.61 9.52 -18.83
C GLY A 447 4.83 8.02 -19.11
N PRO A 448 4.87 7.21 -18.05
CA PRO A 448 4.99 5.76 -18.15
C PRO A 448 3.75 5.11 -18.78
N LEU A 449 3.98 3.98 -19.44
CA LEU A 449 2.97 3.14 -20.07
C LEU A 449 2.81 1.84 -19.28
N TYR A 450 1.57 1.39 -19.12
CA TYR A 450 1.24 0.24 -18.29
C TYR A 450 0.33 -0.76 -18.99
N TYR A 451 0.57 -2.04 -18.68
CA TYR A 451 -0.38 -3.13 -18.87
C TYR A 451 -0.93 -3.53 -17.49
N PRO A 452 -2.25 -3.36 -17.24
CA PRO A 452 -2.83 -3.61 -15.92
C PRO A 452 -2.64 -5.04 -15.41
N ASP A 453 -3.05 -6.03 -16.21
CA ASP A 453 -2.66 -7.43 -16.04
C ASP A 453 -2.49 -8.06 -17.44
N PRO A 454 -1.28 -8.05 -18.02
CA PRO A 454 -1.03 -8.48 -19.39
C PRO A 454 -1.28 -9.97 -19.65
N ASN A 455 -1.58 -10.77 -18.62
CA ASN A 455 -1.94 -12.18 -18.80
C ASN A 455 -3.37 -12.31 -19.37
N TYR A 456 -4.28 -11.40 -19.04
CA TYR A 456 -5.68 -11.52 -19.43
C TYR A 456 -6.47 -10.20 -19.56
N ILE A 457 -5.89 -9.03 -19.27
CA ILE A 457 -6.50 -7.72 -19.55
C ILE A 457 -5.81 -7.12 -20.76
N ASP A 458 -6.48 -7.19 -21.91
CA ASP A 458 -6.00 -6.68 -23.19
C ASP A 458 -6.30 -5.18 -23.35
N GLU A 459 -5.66 -4.41 -22.49
CA GLU A 459 -5.66 -2.94 -22.49
C GLU A 459 -4.26 -2.37 -22.27
N ARG A 460 -3.98 -1.28 -22.98
CA ARG A 460 -2.78 -0.46 -22.82
C ARG A 460 -3.18 0.91 -22.31
N VAL A 461 -2.49 1.36 -21.27
CA VAL A 461 -2.80 2.62 -20.57
C VAL A 461 -1.59 3.55 -20.70
N HIS A 462 -1.80 4.70 -21.31
CA HIS A 462 -0.80 5.76 -21.48
C HIS A 462 -0.94 6.79 -20.37
N THR A 463 0.16 7.23 -19.79
CA THR A 463 0.15 8.34 -18.83
C THR A 463 0.59 9.63 -19.52
N PHE A 464 -0.04 10.75 -19.19
CA PHE A 464 0.39 12.07 -19.64
C PHE A 464 0.47 13.06 -18.47
N TYR A 465 1.49 13.90 -18.49
CA TYR A 465 1.70 14.96 -17.51
C TYR A 465 1.38 16.32 -18.15
N LEU A 466 0.57 17.13 -17.47
CA LEU A 466 0.14 18.42 -17.98
C LEU A 466 0.48 19.55 -16.99
N PRO A 467 1.49 20.38 -17.26
CA PRO A 467 1.80 21.51 -16.40
C PRO A 467 0.66 22.55 -16.42
N VAL A 468 0.09 22.86 -15.26
CA VAL A 468 -1.01 23.82 -15.11
C VAL A 468 -0.68 24.96 -14.14
N GLN A 469 -1.42 26.05 -14.26
CA GLN A 469 -1.42 27.16 -13.30
C GLN A 469 -2.26 26.79 -12.07
N ASP A 470 -2.01 27.48 -10.95
CA ASP A 470 -2.87 27.35 -9.76
C ASP A 470 -4.34 27.66 -10.09
N SER A 471 -5.18 26.67 -9.85
CA SER A 471 -6.62 26.76 -9.92
C SER A 471 -7.21 26.22 -8.64
N LYS A 472 -7.33 27.08 -7.62
CA LYS A 472 -8.07 26.81 -6.36
C LYS A 472 -9.57 26.48 -6.54
N LYS A 473 -10.05 26.34 -7.78
CA LYS A 473 -11.44 26.04 -8.11
C LYS A 473 -11.64 24.53 -8.26
N LYS A 474 -12.66 24.01 -7.59
CA LYS A 474 -13.23 22.69 -7.90
C LYS A 474 -13.99 22.79 -9.23
N ILE A 475 -13.70 21.90 -10.16
CA ILE A 475 -14.21 21.95 -11.54
C ILE A 475 -15.16 20.78 -11.75
N ALA A 476 -16.31 21.04 -12.36
CA ALA A 476 -17.19 19.98 -12.84
C ALA A 476 -16.54 19.33 -14.07
N PRO A 477 -16.37 17.99 -14.10
CA PRO A 477 -15.79 17.29 -15.25
C PRO A 477 -16.65 17.54 -16.49
N LYS A 478 -15.99 17.76 -17.62
CA LYS A 478 -16.68 17.98 -18.91
C LYS A 478 -17.24 16.67 -19.44
N ARG A 479 -18.17 16.78 -20.39
CA ARG A 479 -18.87 15.63 -20.98
C ARG A 479 -17.91 14.58 -21.53
N ASP A 480 -16.82 15.01 -22.17
CA ASP A 480 -15.87 14.11 -22.84
C ASP A 480 -15.01 13.31 -21.83
N ILE A 481 -14.81 13.85 -20.62
CA ILE A 481 -14.14 13.15 -19.50
C ILE A 481 -15.09 12.15 -18.82
N LEU A 482 -16.39 12.42 -18.86
CA LEU A 482 -17.37 11.60 -18.18
C LEU A 482 -17.63 10.32 -18.96
N GLU A 483 -17.36 9.19 -18.34
CA GLU A 483 -17.85 7.91 -18.85
C GLU A 483 -19.39 7.99 -19.01
N PRO A 484 -19.94 7.48 -20.12
CA PRO A 484 -21.36 7.57 -20.42
C PRO A 484 -22.14 6.63 -19.50
N HIS A 485 -22.41 7.10 -18.29
CA HIS A 485 -23.09 6.35 -17.25
C HIS A 485 -24.32 7.11 -16.72
N ARG A 486 -25.35 6.37 -16.27
CA ARG A 486 -26.64 6.88 -15.77
C ARG A 486 -26.62 7.29 -14.30
N PHE A 487 -25.55 6.98 -13.56
CA PHE A 487 -25.40 7.47 -12.19
C PHE A 487 -25.36 9.00 -12.12
N GLN A 488 -25.95 9.55 -11.05
CA GLN A 488 -25.98 10.98 -10.75
C GLN A 488 -24.62 11.49 -10.25
N ALA A 489 -23.88 10.68 -9.49
CA ALA A 489 -22.54 11.04 -9.06
C ALA A 489 -21.60 11.15 -10.26
N LYS A 490 -21.15 12.37 -10.55
CA LYS A 490 -20.15 12.65 -11.60
C LYS A 490 -18.76 12.97 -11.05
N GLY A 491 -18.64 13.13 -9.74
CA GLY A 491 -17.39 13.58 -9.10
C GLY A 491 -17.02 15.02 -9.49
N ILE A 492 -15.84 15.43 -9.05
CA ILE A 492 -15.26 16.75 -9.34
C ILE A 492 -13.78 16.60 -9.68
N ILE A 493 -13.25 17.51 -10.47
CA ILE A 493 -11.81 17.67 -10.64
C ILE A 493 -11.31 18.68 -9.62
N ARG A 494 -10.36 18.29 -8.77
CA ARG A 494 -9.76 19.19 -7.78
C ARG A 494 -8.30 18.86 -7.52
N GLU A 495 -7.64 19.81 -6.89
CA GLU A 495 -6.23 19.73 -6.52
C GLU A 495 -6.00 18.92 -5.24
N PHE A 496 -4.88 18.21 -5.19
CA PHE A 496 -4.38 17.46 -4.06
C PHE A 496 -2.86 17.63 -3.93
N SER A 497 -2.34 17.62 -2.70
CA SER A 497 -0.91 17.34 -2.49
C SER A 497 -0.63 15.90 -2.97
N ALA A 498 0.35 15.75 -3.85
CA ALA A 498 0.74 14.45 -4.38
C ALA A 498 1.25 13.51 -3.28
N GLN A 499 1.95 14.05 -2.28
CA GLN A 499 2.40 13.28 -1.12
C GLN A 499 1.22 12.75 -0.30
N ASN A 500 0.19 13.57 -0.06
CA ASN A 500 -1.00 13.13 0.69
C ASN A 500 -1.76 12.01 -0.06
N VAL A 501 -1.75 12.01 -1.39
CA VAL A 501 -2.34 10.94 -2.20
C VAL A 501 -1.52 9.65 -2.08
N LEU A 502 -0.18 9.72 -2.11
CA LEU A 502 0.68 8.56 -1.85
C LEU A 502 0.46 7.99 -0.45
N ASP A 503 0.34 8.86 0.55
CA ASP A 503 0.05 8.47 1.94
C ASP A 503 -1.32 7.76 2.05
N ALA A 504 -2.35 8.28 1.36
CA ALA A 504 -3.66 7.67 1.30
C ALA A 504 -3.68 6.31 0.57
N VAL A 505 -2.84 6.11 -0.45
CA VAL A 505 -2.60 4.79 -1.04
C VAL A 505 -1.93 3.86 -0.03
N ALA A 506 -0.95 4.36 0.72
CA ALA A 506 -0.17 3.57 1.66
C ALA A 506 -1.02 2.98 2.79
N VAL A 507 -2.02 3.71 3.29
CA VAL A 507 -3.00 3.23 4.29
C VAL A 507 -4.21 2.51 3.69
N GLY A 508 -4.27 2.39 2.36
CA GLY A 508 -5.30 1.69 1.61
C GLY A 508 -6.65 2.43 1.51
N LEU A 509 -6.68 3.74 1.77
CA LEU A 509 -7.85 4.58 1.48
C LEU A 509 -8.10 4.64 -0.04
N ILE A 510 -7.02 4.75 -0.82
CA ILE A 510 -7.05 4.73 -2.30
C ILE A 510 -6.51 3.39 -2.80
N PRO A 511 -7.35 2.47 -3.28
CA PRO A 511 -6.93 1.14 -3.72
C PRO A 511 -6.50 1.11 -5.20
N ASN A 512 -5.67 2.07 -5.64
CA ASN A 512 -5.23 2.23 -7.03
C ASN A 512 -3.69 2.30 -7.13
N SER A 513 -3.07 1.20 -7.56
CA SER A 513 -1.61 1.15 -7.69
C SER A 513 -1.07 1.80 -8.97
N ARG A 514 -1.90 2.03 -10.00
CA ARG A 514 -1.46 2.79 -11.18
C ARG A 514 -1.23 4.25 -10.82
N LEU A 515 -2.18 4.85 -10.09
CA LEU A 515 -2.04 6.22 -9.61
C LEU A 515 -0.79 6.39 -8.75
N GLU A 516 -0.48 5.41 -7.90
CA GLU A 516 0.75 5.36 -7.13
C GLU A 516 2.00 5.43 -8.02
N LEU A 517 2.09 4.57 -9.05
CA LEU A 517 3.23 4.56 -9.98
C LEU A 517 3.34 5.84 -10.81
N GLN A 518 2.21 6.41 -11.23
CA GLN A 518 2.17 7.66 -12.00
C GLN A 518 2.68 8.83 -11.18
N ILE A 519 2.26 8.95 -9.93
CA ILE A 519 2.72 10.03 -9.04
C ILE A 519 4.21 9.88 -8.73
N LEU A 520 4.67 8.66 -8.42
CA LEU A 520 6.09 8.40 -8.19
C LEU A 520 6.94 8.76 -9.42
N SER A 521 6.48 8.39 -10.61
CA SER A 521 7.17 8.72 -11.85
C SER A 521 7.18 10.23 -12.15
N LEU A 522 6.11 10.94 -11.81
CA LEU A 522 6.04 12.40 -11.96
C LEU A 522 6.97 13.10 -10.98
N MET A 523 6.96 12.69 -9.72
CA MET A 523 7.93 13.17 -8.71
C MET A 523 9.37 12.97 -9.19
N GLN A 524 9.64 11.89 -9.92
CA GLN A 524 10.98 11.56 -10.39
C GLN A 524 11.40 12.50 -11.50
N HIS A 525 10.48 12.67 -12.45
CA HIS A 525 10.64 13.57 -13.56
C HIS A 525 10.90 15.01 -13.09
N LEU A 526 10.23 15.43 -12.02
CA LEU A 526 10.34 16.77 -11.44
C LEU A 526 11.45 16.93 -10.40
N LYS A 527 12.17 15.85 -10.05
CA LYS A 527 13.17 15.85 -8.98
C LYS A 527 12.60 16.31 -7.62
N VAL A 528 11.40 15.84 -7.33
CA VAL A 528 10.71 16.05 -6.05
C VAL A 528 10.81 14.77 -5.25
N LYS A 529 11.28 14.87 -4.02
CA LYS A 529 11.44 13.69 -3.16
C LYS A 529 10.09 13.23 -2.61
N ALA A 530 9.78 11.95 -2.83
CA ALA A 530 8.67 11.28 -2.15
C ALA A 530 9.07 10.91 -0.72
N GLU A 531 8.18 11.16 0.24
CA GLU A 531 8.38 10.83 1.66
C GLU A 531 7.57 9.59 2.05
N ASN A 532 7.99 8.91 3.12
CA ASN A 532 7.24 7.81 3.71
C ASN A 532 7.54 7.71 5.20
N TRP A 533 6.48 7.61 6.00
CA TRP A 533 6.57 7.44 7.46
C TRP A 533 6.37 6.00 7.90
N ILE A 534 6.21 5.04 7.00
CA ILE A 534 6.18 3.62 7.35
C ILE A 534 7.60 3.19 7.75
N SER A 535 7.88 3.07 9.05
CA SER A 535 9.13 2.46 9.56
C SER A 535 9.01 0.94 9.54
N ARG A 536 9.49 0.32 8.48
CA ARG A 536 9.81 -1.11 8.54
C ARG A 536 10.99 -1.40 7.64
N ASP A 537 12.12 -1.68 8.26
CA ASP A 537 13.25 -2.26 7.56
C ASP A 537 12.96 -3.75 7.36
N ILE A 538 12.97 -4.19 6.10
CA ILE A 538 12.97 -5.61 5.79
C ILE A 538 14.35 -6.17 6.10
N ASN A 539 14.39 -7.19 6.96
CA ASN A 539 15.59 -8.00 7.09
C ASN A 539 15.67 -8.96 5.89
N ILE A 540 16.69 -8.80 5.05
CA ILE A 540 16.86 -9.61 3.84
C ILE A 540 17.91 -10.69 4.10
N ALA A 541 17.51 -11.95 3.97
CA ALA A 541 18.38 -13.11 4.07
C ALA A 541 19.52 -13.03 3.04
N ALA A 542 20.74 -13.27 3.52
CA ALA A 542 21.95 -13.25 2.71
C ALA A 542 22.27 -14.63 2.13
N GLY A 543 22.76 -14.69 0.88
CA GLY A 543 23.18 -15.92 0.23
C GLY A 543 23.87 -15.69 -1.12
N GLU A 544 24.38 -16.78 -1.70
CA GLU A 544 24.95 -16.78 -3.05
C GLU A 544 23.84 -16.66 -4.10
N VAL A 545 24.01 -15.75 -5.07
CA VAL A 545 23.02 -15.54 -6.14
C VAL A 545 23.38 -16.41 -7.34
N THR A 546 22.84 -17.63 -7.38
CA THR A 546 23.18 -18.62 -8.41
C THR A 546 22.35 -18.51 -9.70
N ARG A 547 21.19 -17.85 -9.65
CA ARG A 547 20.22 -17.72 -10.77
C ARG A 547 20.18 -16.29 -11.31
N THR A 548 21.27 -15.79 -11.86
CA THR A 548 21.38 -14.41 -12.34
C THR A 548 20.63 -14.19 -13.66
N PHE A 549 19.96 -13.04 -13.76
CA PHE A 549 19.32 -12.59 -14.98
C PHE A 549 20.31 -11.82 -15.86
N LYS A 550 20.37 -12.16 -17.15
CA LYS A 550 21.20 -11.48 -18.14
C LYS A 550 20.35 -10.51 -18.95
N VAL A 551 20.42 -9.22 -18.60
CA VAL A 551 19.66 -8.14 -19.24
C VAL A 551 19.89 -8.11 -20.75
N ARG A 552 21.15 -8.17 -21.20
CA ARG A 552 21.51 -8.19 -22.62
C ARG A 552 20.85 -9.31 -23.43
N ASP A 553 20.85 -10.54 -22.90
CA ASP A 553 20.23 -11.67 -23.60
C ASP A 553 18.72 -11.48 -23.72
N PHE A 554 18.10 -10.90 -22.69
CA PHE A 554 16.68 -10.58 -22.69
C PHE A 554 16.31 -9.47 -23.68
N LEU A 555 17.08 -8.38 -23.72
CA LEU A 555 16.82 -7.27 -24.66
C LEU A 555 17.00 -7.70 -26.12
N LYS A 556 18.00 -8.55 -26.40
CA LYS A 556 18.16 -9.19 -27.73
C LYS A 556 16.98 -10.09 -28.09
N GLN A 557 16.35 -10.73 -27.11
CA GLN A 557 15.17 -11.56 -27.37
C GLN A 557 13.92 -10.72 -27.60
N ILE A 558 13.73 -9.64 -26.83
CA ILE A 558 12.60 -8.72 -26.98
C ILE A 558 12.63 -8.01 -28.35
N SER A 559 13.81 -7.66 -28.86
CA SER A 559 13.93 -7.00 -30.17
C SER A 559 13.53 -7.88 -31.36
N ASN A 560 13.49 -9.20 -31.17
CA ASN A 560 12.94 -10.11 -32.18
C ASN A 560 11.42 -10.11 -32.11
N SER A 561 10.73 -10.26 -33.25
CA SER A 561 9.28 -10.46 -33.23
C SER A 561 8.96 -11.90 -32.82
N ASP A 562 7.99 -12.06 -31.92
CA ASP A 562 7.39 -13.35 -31.55
C ASP A 562 5.87 -13.21 -31.68
N LYS A 563 5.25 -13.96 -32.60
CA LYS A 563 3.80 -13.95 -32.84
C LYS A 563 3.15 -15.28 -32.44
N ARG A 564 3.55 -15.84 -31.29
CA ARG A 564 3.06 -17.14 -30.80
C ARG A 564 1.61 -17.16 -30.37
N PHE A 565 1.06 -16.09 -29.81
CA PHE A 565 -0.35 -16.04 -29.42
C PHE A 565 -1.19 -15.71 -30.65
N LYS A 566 -2.12 -16.62 -31.00
CA LYS A 566 -3.07 -16.43 -32.10
C LYS A 566 -4.49 -16.66 -31.62
N GLU A 567 -5.40 -15.81 -32.06
CA GLU A 567 -6.82 -15.95 -31.77
C GLU A 567 -7.38 -17.26 -32.35
N VAL A 568 -8.21 -17.93 -31.57
CA VAL A 568 -8.87 -19.19 -31.95
C VAL A 568 -10.35 -19.13 -31.57
N LYS A 569 -11.19 -19.84 -32.33
CA LYS A 569 -12.60 -20.01 -31.97
C LYS A 569 -12.73 -20.96 -30.78
N GLY A 570 -13.61 -20.62 -29.85
CA GLY A 570 -13.85 -21.39 -28.62
C GLY A 570 -13.67 -20.52 -27.38
N SER A 571 -13.61 -21.16 -26.22
CA SER A 571 -13.30 -20.49 -24.95
C SER A 571 -12.31 -21.36 -24.18
N ALA A 572 -11.33 -20.74 -23.50
CA ALA A 572 -10.51 -21.46 -22.53
C ALA A 572 -11.29 -21.75 -21.23
N GLY A 573 -12.44 -21.09 -21.03
CA GLY A 573 -13.30 -21.22 -19.85
C GLY A 573 -12.72 -20.53 -18.60
N GLN A 574 -11.68 -19.71 -18.76
CA GLN A 574 -10.95 -19.11 -17.64
C GLN A 574 -11.65 -17.85 -17.13
N LEU A 575 -12.27 -17.11 -18.05
CA LEU A 575 -12.95 -15.85 -17.79
C LEU A 575 -14.37 -15.86 -18.38
N ARG A 576 -15.26 -15.13 -17.71
CA ARG A 576 -16.56 -14.78 -18.26
C ARG A 576 -16.93 -13.34 -17.93
N THR A 577 -17.73 -12.74 -18.79
CA THR A 577 -18.37 -11.44 -18.57
C THR A 577 -19.67 -11.62 -17.79
N ILE A 578 -19.98 -10.64 -16.95
CA ILE A 578 -21.21 -10.57 -16.18
C ILE A 578 -21.77 -9.18 -16.35
N ASN A 579 -23.01 -9.12 -16.81
CA ASN A 579 -23.79 -7.89 -16.81
C ASN A 579 -24.67 -7.84 -15.55
N SER A 580 -24.49 -6.83 -14.71
CA SER A 580 -25.28 -6.64 -13.49
C SER A 580 -25.79 -5.22 -13.35
N ILE A 581 -26.97 -5.08 -12.76
CA ILE A 581 -27.51 -3.79 -12.37
C ILE A 581 -26.88 -3.37 -11.05
N PHE A 582 -26.19 -2.24 -11.09
CA PHE A 582 -25.71 -1.52 -9.92
C PHE A 582 -26.69 -0.41 -9.58
N VAL A 583 -26.95 -0.24 -8.29
CA VAL A 583 -27.85 0.78 -7.76
C VAL A 583 -27.05 1.80 -7.00
N GLU A 584 -27.28 3.06 -7.35
CA GLU A 584 -26.80 4.22 -6.63
C GLU A 584 -27.80 4.58 -5.54
N GLU A 585 -27.38 4.39 -4.30
CA GLU A 585 -28.19 4.68 -3.12
C GLU A 585 -27.89 6.08 -2.60
N GLY A 586 -28.93 6.79 -2.19
CA GLY A 586 -28.77 7.97 -1.36
C GLY A 586 -29.95 8.14 -0.41
N GLN A 587 -30.10 9.35 0.14
CA GLN A 587 -31.10 9.65 1.15
C GLN A 587 -32.24 10.51 0.58
N SER A 588 -33.48 10.13 0.90
CA SER A 588 -34.69 10.88 0.57
C SER A 588 -35.69 10.76 1.73
N GLN A 589 -36.21 11.90 2.21
CA GLN A 589 -37.16 11.95 3.34
C GLN A 589 -36.67 11.20 4.60
N GLY A 590 -35.37 11.27 4.90
CA GLY A 590 -34.73 10.56 6.00
C GLY A 590 -34.51 9.05 5.78
N GLY A 591 -35.12 8.46 4.74
CA GLY A 591 -34.96 7.06 4.36
C GLY A 591 -33.93 6.83 3.26
N ARG A 592 -33.45 5.59 3.16
CA ARG A 592 -32.57 5.15 2.06
C ARG A 592 -33.42 4.83 0.83
N THR A 593 -33.00 5.32 -0.33
CA THR A 593 -33.64 4.99 -1.61
C THR A 593 -32.61 4.80 -2.71
N GLY A 594 -32.94 3.98 -3.69
CA GLY A 594 -32.21 3.96 -4.96
C GLY A 594 -32.56 5.23 -5.73
N ILE A 595 -31.54 5.97 -6.15
CA ILE A 595 -31.69 7.24 -6.86
C ILE A 595 -31.50 7.03 -8.37
N SER A 596 -30.54 6.19 -8.73
CA SER A 596 -30.27 5.77 -10.11
C SER A 596 -29.83 4.32 -10.15
N SER A 597 -29.87 3.73 -11.33
CA SER A 597 -29.31 2.41 -11.56
C SER A 597 -28.80 2.26 -12.98
N GLU A 598 -27.84 1.37 -13.16
CA GLU A 598 -27.21 1.11 -14.45
C GLU A 598 -26.73 -0.33 -14.56
N SER A 599 -26.80 -0.86 -15.77
CA SER A 599 -26.18 -2.12 -16.14
C SER A 599 -24.68 -1.90 -16.35
N VAL A 600 -23.86 -2.54 -15.54
CA VAL A 600 -22.40 -2.51 -15.63
C VAL A 600 -21.90 -3.92 -15.95
N ASP A 601 -21.02 -3.99 -16.94
CA ASP A 601 -20.38 -5.22 -17.37
C ASP A 601 -18.98 -5.34 -16.73
N PHE A 602 -18.63 -6.54 -16.26
CA PHE A 602 -17.33 -6.81 -15.63
C PHE A 602 -16.94 -8.29 -15.75
N ALA A 603 -15.64 -8.56 -15.61
CA ALA A 603 -15.05 -9.89 -15.72
C ALA A 603 -14.96 -10.61 -14.38
N LEU A 604 -15.21 -11.91 -14.38
CA LEU A 604 -14.86 -12.82 -13.28
C LEU A 604 -14.28 -14.14 -13.82
N SER A 605 -13.63 -14.87 -12.92
CA SER A 605 -13.30 -16.29 -13.10
C SER A 605 -14.21 -17.11 -12.19
N ASP A 606 -14.75 -18.23 -12.67
CA ASP A 606 -15.62 -19.10 -11.88
C ASP A 606 -14.85 -20.07 -10.98
N GLU A 607 -13.63 -20.43 -11.37
CA GLU A 607 -12.78 -21.37 -10.62
C GLU A 607 -11.94 -20.68 -9.54
N LYS A 608 -11.59 -19.41 -9.77
CA LYS A 608 -10.65 -18.66 -8.94
C LYS A 608 -11.39 -17.72 -8.00
N THR A 609 -10.83 -17.48 -6.82
CA THR A 609 -11.31 -16.38 -5.97
C THR A 609 -10.91 -15.04 -6.58
N VAL A 610 -11.51 -13.96 -6.10
CA VAL A 610 -11.12 -12.60 -6.49
C VAL A 610 -9.77 -12.16 -5.89
N ASN A 611 -9.16 -12.95 -5.02
CA ASN A 611 -7.95 -12.55 -4.31
C ASN A 611 -6.71 -13.20 -4.95
N THR A 612 -5.71 -12.39 -5.29
CA THR A 612 -4.43 -12.85 -5.85
C THR A 612 -3.28 -12.30 -5.02
N ALA A 613 -2.35 -13.17 -4.61
CA ALA A 613 -1.09 -12.77 -4.01
C ALA A 613 -0.06 -12.51 -5.10
N VAL A 614 0.58 -11.34 -5.07
CA VAL A 614 1.72 -11.00 -5.94
C VAL A 614 2.95 -10.85 -5.07
N VAL A 615 3.99 -11.63 -5.36
CA VAL A 615 5.08 -11.85 -4.40
C VAL A 615 6.44 -11.52 -5.04
N LEU A 616 7.25 -10.69 -4.36
CA LEU A 616 8.61 -10.36 -4.75
C LEU A 616 9.63 -11.20 -3.95
N PRO A 617 10.33 -12.16 -4.57
CA PRO A 617 11.49 -12.79 -3.96
C PRO A 617 12.63 -11.78 -3.80
N LEU A 618 13.24 -11.73 -2.61
CA LEU A 618 14.38 -10.86 -2.29
C LEU A 618 15.52 -11.66 -1.68
N THR A 619 16.73 -11.39 -2.17
CA THR A 619 17.96 -12.00 -1.66
C THR A 619 19.02 -10.91 -1.51
N LYS A 620 19.76 -10.92 -0.41
CA LYS A 620 20.98 -10.11 -0.25
C LYS A 620 22.18 -10.96 -0.73
N SER A 621 22.95 -10.48 -1.68
CA SER A 621 24.16 -11.17 -2.13
C SER A 621 25.22 -11.18 -1.03
N LEU A 622 26.22 -12.06 -1.14
CA LEU A 622 27.39 -12.05 -0.24
C LEU A 622 28.18 -10.74 -0.31
N LYS A 623 28.09 -10.01 -1.44
CA LYS A 623 28.68 -8.68 -1.63
C LYS A 623 27.84 -7.55 -0.98
N GLY A 624 26.62 -7.85 -0.55
CA GLY A 624 25.74 -6.90 0.13
C GLY A 624 24.62 -6.32 -0.74
N ASP A 625 24.67 -6.50 -2.07
CA ASP A 625 23.64 -6.00 -2.98
C ASP A 625 22.33 -6.75 -2.84
N ILE A 626 21.22 -6.03 -2.97
CA ILE A 626 19.90 -6.64 -2.94
C ILE A 626 19.48 -7.00 -4.36
N HIS A 627 19.06 -8.24 -4.51
CA HIS A 627 18.55 -8.79 -5.74
C HIS A 627 17.05 -9.04 -5.64
N ALA A 628 16.33 -8.59 -6.66
CA ALA A 628 14.91 -8.87 -6.85
C ALA A 628 14.76 -10.06 -7.80
N GLY A 629 13.99 -11.05 -7.36
CA GLY A 629 13.61 -12.21 -8.16
C GLY A 629 12.35 -11.94 -8.98
N PHE A 630 12.28 -12.50 -10.17
CA PHE A 630 11.11 -12.42 -11.04
C PHE A 630 11.08 -13.59 -12.03
N MET A 631 9.98 -13.70 -12.77
CA MET A 631 9.80 -14.71 -13.81
C MET A 631 9.79 -14.04 -15.19
N ILE A 632 10.40 -14.72 -16.16
CA ILE A 632 10.30 -14.37 -17.57
C ILE A 632 9.14 -15.16 -18.17
N LYS A 633 8.19 -14.46 -18.78
CA LYS A 633 6.95 -15.05 -19.31
C LYS A 633 6.70 -14.53 -20.72
N HIS A 634 6.02 -15.33 -21.54
CA HIS A 634 5.40 -14.80 -22.75
C HIS A 634 3.94 -14.48 -22.43
N MET A 635 3.52 -13.26 -22.70
CA MET A 635 2.19 -12.76 -22.39
C MET A 635 1.50 -12.26 -23.68
N PRO A 636 0.19 -12.47 -23.84
CA PRO A 636 -0.52 -12.14 -25.07
C PRO A 636 -0.59 -10.64 -25.34
N VAL A 637 -0.73 -9.82 -24.30
CA VAL A 637 -0.99 -8.38 -24.44
C VAL A 637 0.25 -7.62 -24.93
N PRO A 638 1.45 -7.78 -24.35
CA PRO A 638 2.67 -7.20 -24.91
C PRO A 638 2.91 -7.64 -26.36
N GLN A 639 2.58 -8.90 -26.70
CA GLN A 639 2.70 -9.39 -28.07
C GLN A 639 1.86 -8.58 -29.05
N ARG A 640 0.61 -8.28 -28.69
CA ARG A 640 -0.32 -7.51 -29.53
C ARG A 640 0.21 -6.10 -29.79
N PHE A 641 0.73 -5.44 -28.78
CA PHE A 641 1.10 -4.02 -28.84
C PHE A 641 2.56 -3.77 -29.26
N GLU A 642 3.47 -4.71 -29.00
CA GLU A 642 4.92 -4.54 -29.20
C GLU A 642 5.50 -5.55 -30.19
N GLY A 643 4.70 -6.52 -30.66
CA GLY A 643 5.13 -7.54 -31.62
C GLY A 643 5.96 -8.68 -31.01
N ASN A 644 6.13 -8.68 -29.68
CA ASN A 644 6.75 -9.74 -28.89
C ASN A 644 6.09 -9.83 -27.51
N GLY A 645 5.71 -11.04 -27.09
CA GLY A 645 5.09 -11.30 -25.79
C GLY A 645 6.04 -11.44 -24.61
N LEU A 646 7.35 -11.53 -24.84
CA LEU A 646 8.35 -11.76 -23.81
C LEU A 646 8.43 -10.58 -22.84
N SER A 647 8.21 -10.83 -21.55
CA SER A 647 8.20 -9.79 -20.53
C SER A 647 8.53 -10.35 -19.14
N VAL A 648 8.83 -9.46 -18.21
CA VAL A 648 9.12 -9.77 -16.81
C VAL A 648 7.89 -9.54 -15.95
N SER A 649 7.59 -10.49 -15.06
CA SER A 649 6.53 -10.34 -14.07
C SER A 649 6.85 -11.10 -12.79
N ALA A 650 6.27 -10.64 -11.67
CA ALA A 650 6.37 -11.31 -10.39
C ALA A 650 5.66 -12.68 -10.39
N PRO A 651 6.06 -13.62 -9.51
CA PRO A 651 5.22 -14.74 -9.12
C PRO A 651 3.84 -14.27 -8.62
N GLN A 652 2.79 -14.90 -9.14
CA GLN A 652 1.39 -14.59 -8.79
C GLN A 652 0.65 -15.88 -8.43
N PHE A 653 -0.16 -15.85 -7.37
CA PHE A 653 -0.91 -17.01 -6.88
C PHE A 653 -2.36 -16.62 -6.58
N ASN A 654 -3.32 -17.32 -7.19
CA ASN A 654 -4.71 -17.19 -6.75
C ASN A 654 -4.84 -17.74 -5.32
N ILE A 655 -5.51 -16.99 -4.46
CA ILE A 655 -5.65 -17.33 -3.05
C ILE A 655 -6.87 -18.25 -2.89
N PRO A 656 -6.71 -19.49 -2.37
CA PRO A 656 -7.82 -20.41 -2.17
C PRO A 656 -8.90 -19.87 -1.21
N LYS A 657 -10.14 -20.37 -1.36
CA LYS A 657 -11.30 -19.91 -0.56
C LYS A 657 -11.17 -20.25 0.93
N GLU A 658 -10.37 -21.25 1.26
CA GLU A 658 -10.09 -21.72 2.62
C GLU A 658 -9.24 -20.69 3.39
N ILE A 659 -8.53 -19.81 2.69
CA ILE A 659 -7.71 -18.76 3.30
C ILE A 659 -8.59 -17.57 3.62
N THR A 660 -8.84 -17.36 4.91
CA THR A 660 -9.78 -16.34 5.38
C THR A 660 -9.13 -15.17 6.10
N ASN A 661 -7.85 -15.28 6.47
CA ASN A 661 -7.10 -14.24 7.19
C ASN A 661 -5.64 -14.15 6.73
N TYR A 662 -4.96 -13.08 7.13
CA TYR A 662 -3.57 -12.81 6.73
C TYR A 662 -2.55 -13.81 7.30
N LYS A 663 -2.82 -14.44 8.44
CA LYS A 663 -1.93 -15.45 9.04
C LYS A 663 -1.88 -16.70 8.17
N MET A 664 -3.05 -17.20 7.75
CA MET A 664 -3.18 -18.29 6.78
C MET A 664 -2.59 -17.90 5.41
N LEU A 665 -2.77 -16.65 4.98
CA LEU A 665 -2.22 -16.17 3.70
C LEU A 665 -0.68 -16.15 3.72
N LYS A 666 -0.05 -15.68 4.80
CA LYS A 666 1.41 -15.74 4.97
C LYS A 666 1.90 -17.18 4.95
N GLN A 667 1.21 -18.09 5.62
CA GLN A 667 1.55 -19.52 5.60
C GLN A 667 1.45 -20.12 4.19
N PHE A 668 0.37 -19.84 3.46
CA PHE A 668 0.21 -20.30 2.08
C PHE A 668 1.33 -19.80 1.17
N ILE A 669 1.71 -18.52 1.27
CA ILE A 669 2.83 -17.97 0.50
C ILE A 669 4.13 -18.67 0.92
N ALA A 670 4.37 -18.84 2.21
CA ALA A 670 5.57 -19.50 2.72
C ALA A 670 5.73 -20.92 2.16
N GLU A 671 4.65 -21.69 2.11
CA GLU A 671 4.61 -23.03 1.52
C GLU A 671 4.93 -23.04 0.02
N LYS A 672 4.43 -22.06 -0.75
CA LYS A 672 4.76 -21.93 -2.20
C LYS A 672 6.23 -21.67 -2.46
N PHE A 673 6.90 -20.95 -1.55
CA PHE A 673 8.31 -20.62 -1.67
C PHE A 673 9.24 -21.61 -0.94
N GLY A 674 8.71 -22.47 -0.06
CA GLY A 674 9.49 -23.39 0.75
C GLY A 674 10.21 -22.71 1.93
N VAL A 675 9.65 -21.61 2.42
CA VAL A 675 10.18 -20.81 3.55
C VAL A 675 9.23 -20.87 4.74
N THR A 676 9.59 -20.21 5.84
CA THR A 676 8.72 -20.04 7.01
C THR A 676 7.91 -18.73 6.93
N PRO A 677 6.73 -18.63 7.59
CA PRO A 677 5.85 -17.46 7.48
C PRO A 677 6.45 -16.13 7.93
N ASP A 678 7.45 -16.14 8.82
CA ASP A 678 8.18 -14.97 9.29
C ASP A 678 9.04 -14.32 8.19
N LEU A 679 9.40 -15.09 7.16
CA LEU A 679 10.11 -14.59 5.98
C LEU A 679 9.18 -14.00 4.91
N VAL A 680 7.87 -14.01 5.16
CA VAL A 680 6.84 -13.43 4.28
C VAL A 680 6.41 -12.06 4.80
N ILE A 681 6.73 -11.02 4.04
CA ILE A 681 6.51 -9.63 4.43
C ILE A 681 5.41 -9.01 3.58
N LYS A 682 4.43 -8.38 4.23
CA LYS A 682 3.38 -7.61 3.56
C LYS A 682 3.99 -6.30 3.01
N LEU A 683 3.76 -6.00 1.72
CA LEU A 683 4.25 -4.78 1.06
C LEU A 683 3.11 -3.76 0.90
N GLY A 684 2.58 -3.27 2.02
CA GLY A 684 1.48 -2.31 2.05
C GLY A 684 0.10 -2.93 1.80
N GLU A 685 -0.91 -2.08 1.63
CA GLU A 685 -2.31 -2.49 1.54
C GLU A 685 -2.70 -3.04 0.17
N SER A 686 -3.78 -3.83 0.14
CA SER A 686 -4.31 -4.39 -1.10
C SER A 686 -4.86 -3.32 -2.04
N TYR A 687 -4.92 -3.63 -3.32
CA TYR A 687 -5.45 -2.76 -4.37
C TYR A 687 -6.19 -3.59 -5.42
N PHE A 688 -6.98 -2.94 -6.28
CA PHE A 688 -7.66 -3.64 -7.37
C PHE A 688 -6.75 -3.76 -8.59
N SER A 689 -6.82 -4.89 -9.30
CA SER A 689 -6.08 -5.08 -10.55
C SER A 689 -6.52 -4.04 -11.61
N HIS A 690 -7.84 -3.94 -11.84
CA HIS A 690 -8.41 -2.92 -12.70
C HIS A 690 -9.87 -2.58 -12.30
N ILE A 691 -10.06 -1.46 -11.58
CA ILE A 691 -11.34 -1.03 -10.98
C ILE A 691 -12.51 -0.83 -11.96
N GLY A 692 -12.25 -0.74 -13.26
CA GLY A 692 -13.25 -0.65 -14.31
C GLY A 692 -13.55 -1.96 -15.07
N ILE A 693 -12.87 -3.06 -14.76
CA ILE A 693 -12.99 -4.33 -15.51
C ILE A 693 -13.25 -5.52 -14.59
N THR A 694 -12.55 -5.61 -13.45
CA THR A 694 -12.63 -6.77 -12.56
C THR A 694 -12.58 -6.35 -11.10
N PRO A 695 -13.36 -6.99 -10.20
CA PRO A 695 -13.24 -6.80 -8.77
C PRO A 695 -12.03 -7.54 -8.15
N GLN A 696 -11.14 -8.09 -8.99
CA GLN A 696 -9.95 -8.80 -8.51
C GLN A 696 -9.07 -7.89 -7.65
N ARG A 697 -8.70 -8.40 -6.49
CA ARG A 697 -7.88 -7.76 -5.47
C ARG A 697 -6.49 -8.39 -5.43
N ILE A 698 -5.48 -7.53 -5.47
CA ILE A 698 -4.07 -7.88 -5.37
C ILE A 698 -3.59 -7.66 -3.94
N HIS A 699 -2.97 -8.68 -3.37
CA HIS A 699 -2.29 -8.62 -2.07
C HIS A 699 -0.77 -8.67 -2.30
N PRO A 700 -0.04 -7.56 -2.08
CA PRO A 700 1.39 -7.47 -2.38
C PRO A 700 2.25 -7.98 -1.21
N PHE A 701 3.22 -8.84 -1.52
CA PHE A 701 4.17 -9.40 -0.55
C PHE A 701 5.60 -9.43 -1.08
N ALA A 702 6.56 -9.52 -0.16
CA ALA A 702 7.91 -9.95 -0.42
C ALA A 702 8.18 -11.25 0.32
N VAL A 703 9.09 -12.07 -0.20
CA VAL A 703 9.65 -13.22 0.51
C VAL A 703 11.16 -13.10 0.49
N THR A 704 11.79 -13.35 1.64
CA THR A 704 13.25 -13.28 1.74
C THR A 704 13.89 -14.64 1.99
N SER A 705 14.84 -15.02 1.14
CA SER A 705 15.62 -16.26 1.26
C SER A 705 16.74 -16.28 0.20
N PRO A 706 17.79 -17.11 0.34
CA PRO A 706 18.70 -17.42 -0.76
C PRO A 706 17.98 -18.12 -1.93
N PRO A 707 18.45 -17.96 -3.19
CA PRO A 707 17.78 -18.47 -4.38
C PRO A 707 17.58 -19.99 -4.40
N GLU A 708 18.51 -20.74 -3.81
CA GLU A 708 18.46 -22.22 -3.76
C GLU A 708 17.31 -22.75 -2.91
N VAL A 709 16.83 -21.96 -1.94
CA VAL A 709 15.72 -22.35 -1.06
C VAL A 709 14.39 -22.24 -1.80
N PHE A 710 14.27 -21.30 -2.75
CA PHE A 710 13.02 -21.07 -3.46
C PHE A 710 12.63 -22.27 -4.32
N LYS A 711 11.54 -22.94 -3.90
CA LYS A 711 10.94 -24.07 -4.61
C LYS A 711 10.18 -23.67 -5.87
N THR A 712 9.81 -22.39 -5.99
CA THR A 712 9.09 -21.89 -7.16
C THR A 712 10.02 -21.89 -8.38
N PRO A 713 9.68 -22.60 -9.47
CA PRO A 713 10.54 -22.72 -10.64
C PRO A 713 10.55 -21.41 -11.46
N GLY A 714 11.62 -21.20 -12.23
CA GLY A 714 11.70 -20.11 -13.21
C GLY A 714 12.00 -18.72 -12.64
N ILE A 715 12.36 -18.62 -11.35
CA ILE A 715 12.78 -17.35 -10.74
C ILE A 715 14.25 -17.07 -11.08
N THR A 716 14.48 -15.89 -11.65
CA THR A 716 15.80 -15.30 -11.92
C THR A 716 15.95 -13.98 -11.19
N PHE A 717 17.18 -13.61 -10.85
CA PHE A 717 17.49 -12.47 -9.98
C PHE A 717 18.27 -11.38 -10.70
N ILE A 718 17.88 -10.13 -10.50
CA ILE A 718 18.63 -8.94 -10.91
C ILE A 718 18.92 -8.06 -9.69
N PRO A 719 20.07 -7.38 -9.62
CA PRO A 719 20.26 -6.31 -8.66
C PRO A 719 19.17 -5.24 -8.80
N ILE A 720 18.60 -4.79 -7.68
CA ILE A 720 17.50 -3.80 -7.70
C ILE A 720 17.91 -2.53 -8.45
N TYR A 721 19.16 -2.08 -8.30
CA TYR A 721 19.64 -0.86 -8.96
C TYR A 721 19.67 -0.97 -10.49
N GLN A 722 19.96 -2.15 -11.05
CA GLN A 722 19.94 -2.36 -12.51
C GLN A 722 18.52 -2.31 -13.05
N TYR A 723 17.56 -2.92 -12.33
CA TYR A 723 16.15 -2.76 -12.71
C TYR A 723 15.76 -1.29 -12.66
N MET A 724 16.16 -0.57 -11.61
CA MET A 724 15.84 0.85 -11.45
C MET A 724 16.35 1.71 -12.62
N LEU A 725 17.49 1.37 -13.22
CA LEU A 725 18.01 2.01 -14.44
C LEU A 725 17.19 1.65 -15.70
N LEU A 726 16.73 0.41 -15.78
CA LEU A 726 16.17 -0.17 -17.00
C LEU A 726 14.66 -0.43 -16.92
N TRP A 727 13.99 0.09 -15.91
CA TRP A 727 12.60 -0.24 -15.57
C TRP A 727 11.65 0.01 -16.74
N LYS A 728 11.83 1.11 -17.49
CA LYS A 728 11.06 1.44 -18.69
C LYS A 728 11.19 0.40 -19.81
N SER A 729 12.31 -0.31 -19.85
CA SER A 729 12.67 -1.27 -20.92
C SER A 729 12.41 -2.73 -20.52
N ILE A 730 12.46 -3.07 -19.22
CA ILE A 730 12.40 -4.46 -18.75
C ILE A 730 10.96 -4.93 -18.49
N SER A 731 10.08 -4.08 -17.96
CA SER A 731 8.69 -4.47 -17.72
C SER A 731 7.75 -3.27 -17.70
N LYS A 732 6.56 -3.47 -18.29
CA LYS A 732 5.42 -2.55 -18.25
C LYS A 732 4.24 -3.16 -17.49
N GLU A 733 4.47 -4.27 -16.77
CA GLU A 733 3.46 -4.99 -16.00
C GLU A 733 3.21 -4.30 -14.67
N GLN A 734 1.99 -3.80 -14.46
CA GLN A 734 1.64 -2.93 -13.34
C GLN A 734 1.97 -3.54 -11.96
N HIS A 735 1.64 -4.81 -11.72
CA HIS A 735 1.79 -5.42 -10.41
C HIS A 735 3.27 -5.59 -10.07
N PHE A 736 4.10 -6.08 -10.99
CA PHE A 736 5.55 -6.16 -10.78
C PHE A 736 6.18 -4.79 -10.48
N MET A 737 5.86 -3.76 -11.27
CA MET A 737 6.36 -2.40 -11.02
C MET A 737 5.92 -1.90 -9.64
N THR A 738 4.66 -2.15 -9.26
CA THR A 738 4.10 -1.75 -7.96
C THR A 738 4.83 -2.43 -6.81
N ILE A 739 4.97 -3.76 -6.82
CA ILE A 739 5.57 -4.47 -5.68
C ILE A 739 7.04 -4.10 -5.52
N LEU A 740 7.76 -3.85 -6.61
CA LEU A 740 9.14 -3.42 -6.53
C LEU A 740 9.25 -2.02 -5.95
N ALA A 741 8.40 -1.09 -6.40
CA ALA A 741 8.36 0.27 -5.87
C ALA A 741 8.05 0.27 -4.37
N ARG A 742 7.13 -0.59 -3.93
CA ARG A 742 6.82 -0.77 -2.52
C ARG A 742 7.95 -1.46 -1.77
N ALA A 743 8.55 -2.52 -2.29
CA ALA A 743 9.69 -3.20 -1.66
C ALA A 743 10.86 -2.25 -1.42
N TYR A 744 11.16 -1.37 -2.38
CA TYR A 744 12.19 -0.35 -2.22
C TYR A 744 11.93 0.54 -0.99
N ARG A 745 10.67 0.90 -0.69
CA ARG A 745 10.33 1.71 0.51
C ARG A 745 10.82 1.09 1.80
N TYR A 746 10.72 -0.24 1.89
CA TYR A 746 11.06 -1.01 3.08
C TYR A 746 12.54 -1.40 3.16
N LEU A 747 13.38 -0.95 2.21
CA LEU A 747 14.82 -1.20 2.28
C LEU A 747 15.48 -0.28 3.32
N PRO A 748 16.42 -0.80 4.13
CA PRO A 748 17.20 0.01 5.06
C PRO A 748 17.91 1.17 4.37
N GLY A 749 17.99 2.33 5.05
CA GLY A 749 18.56 3.56 4.49
C GLY A 749 20.00 3.42 3.97
N HIS A 750 20.84 2.65 4.66
CA HIS A 750 22.21 2.36 4.21
C HIS A 750 22.25 1.57 2.89
N MET A 751 21.28 0.68 2.66
CA MET A 751 21.18 -0.11 1.44
C MET A 751 20.66 0.73 0.28
N LYS A 752 19.74 1.66 0.54
CA LYS A 752 19.30 2.66 -0.45
C LYS A 752 20.45 3.58 -0.86
N LEU A 753 21.26 4.01 0.10
CA LEU A 753 22.44 4.84 -0.16
C LEU A 753 23.47 4.10 -1.01
N GLN A 754 23.72 2.82 -0.72
CA GLN A 754 24.59 1.99 -1.55
C GLN A 754 24.07 1.90 -2.98
N ALA A 755 22.79 1.54 -3.17
CA ALA A 755 22.19 1.50 -4.50
C ALA A 755 22.28 2.86 -5.23
N LYS A 756 22.08 3.99 -4.53
CA LYS A 756 22.25 5.33 -5.10
C LYS A 756 23.71 5.60 -5.50
N ARG A 757 24.69 5.19 -4.69
CA ARG A 757 26.12 5.32 -5.00
C ARG A 757 26.49 4.48 -6.21
N ASP A 758 26.09 3.22 -6.23
CA ASP A 758 26.37 2.31 -7.34
C ASP A 758 25.85 2.90 -8.65
N VAL A 759 24.62 3.42 -8.65
CA VAL A 759 24.07 4.03 -9.87
C VAL A 759 24.75 5.36 -10.21
N LYS A 760 25.07 6.20 -9.22
CA LYS A 760 25.77 7.47 -9.47
C LYS A 760 27.13 7.23 -10.12
N ILE A 761 27.89 6.26 -9.62
CA ILE A 761 29.18 5.85 -10.19
C ILE A 761 29.01 5.45 -11.66
N ILE A 762 28.03 4.60 -11.95
CA ILE A 762 27.70 4.15 -13.30
C ILE A 762 27.37 5.34 -14.21
N LEU A 763 26.59 6.30 -13.73
CA LEU A 763 26.18 7.44 -14.54
C LEU A 763 27.24 8.52 -14.68
N ASP A 764 28.07 8.74 -13.66
CA ASP A 764 29.16 9.72 -13.69
C ASP A 764 30.24 9.29 -14.70
N ASP A 765 30.44 7.98 -14.89
CA ASP A 765 31.31 7.43 -15.95
C ASP A 765 30.67 7.50 -17.34
N ILE A 766 29.36 7.24 -17.44
CA ILE A 766 28.67 7.11 -18.75
C ILE A 766 28.16 8.47 -19.28
N PHE A 767 27.85 9.41 -18.39
CA PHE A 767 27.34 10.73 -18.74
C PHE A 767 27.96 11.82 -17.84
N LYS A 768 28.97 12.52 -18.36
CA LYS A 768 29.55 13.73 -17.72
C LYS A 768 28.61 14.94 -17.57
N THR A 769 27.28 14.77 -17.71
CA THR A 769 26.27 15.76 -17.31
C THR A 769 24.89 15.13 -17.25
N ALA A 770 24.64 14.23 -16.29
CA ALA A 770 23.29 13.87 -15.87
C ALA A 770 23.29 13.43 -14.40
N GLN A 771 22.77 14.27 -13.49
CA GLN A 771 22.44 13.83 -12.13
C GLN A 771 20.95 13.43 -12.10
N PRO A 772 20.61 12.13 -12.07
CA PRO A 772 19.24 11.72 -11.87
C PRO A 772 18.87 11.84 -10.41
N ASP A 773 17.71 12.44 -10.19
CA ASP A 773 17.01 12.32 -8.92
C ASP A 773 16.06 11.11 -8.98
N TRP A 774 16.06 10.38 -7.88
CA TRP A 774 15.50 9.06 -7.66
C TRP A 774 14.31 9.18 -6.71
N SER A 775 13.18 9.71 -7.15
CA SER A 775 12.00 9.89 -6.28
C SER A 775 11.27 8.56 -5.97
N MET A 776 12.02 7.55 -5.57
CA MET A 776 11.51 6.41 -4.85
C MET A 776 11.42 6.82 -3.39
N PRO A 777 10.28 6.63 -2.72
CA PRO A 777 10.08 7.09 -1.36
C PRO A 777 11.13 6.55 -0.40
N ASP A 778 11.92 7.47 0.17
CA ASP A 778 12.82 7.15 1.26
C ASP A 778 11.97 7.03 2.54
N ALA A 779 12.24 5.99 3.33
CA ALA A 779 11.68 5.93 4.67
C ALA A 779 12.40 7.02 5.48
N ILE A 780 11.64 7.87 6.16
CA ILE A 780 12.22 8.88 7.04
C ILE A 780 12.66 8.16 8.33
N PRO A 781 13.97 8.07 8.62
CA PRO A 781 14.41 7.46 9.87
C PRO A 781 13.99 8.35 11.06
N PRO A 782 13.74 7.78 12.24
CA PRO A 782 13.57 8.58 13.45
C PRO A 782 14.81 9.45 13.68
N THR A 783 14.62 10.65 14.20
CA THR A 783 15.72 11.58 14.48
C THR A 783 16.67 11.01 15.55
N GLN A 784 17.91 11.52 15.64
CA GLN A 784 18.86 11.07 16.66
C GLN A 784 18.32 11.29 18.09
N SER A 785 17.56 12.37 18.34
CA SER A 785 16.89 12.60 19.62
C SER A 785 15.80 11.56 19.90
N GLN A 786 14.96 11.25 18.91
CA GLN A 786 13.93 10.21 19.00
C GLN A 786 14.55 8.82 19.25
N THR A 787 15.65 8.50 18.57
CA THR A 787 16.37 7.24 18.74
C THR A 787 16.99 7.10 20.13
N THR A 788 17.51 8.19 20.69
CA THR A 788 18.13 8.21 22.03
C THR A 788 17.07 8.07 23.14
N GLN A 789 15.87 8.62 22.95
CA GLN A 789 14.75 8.42 23.87
C GLN A 789 14.19 6.99 23.80
N ALA A 790 14.13 6.39 22.60
CA ALA A 790 13.75 4.98 22.45
C ALA A 790 14.74 4.05 23.19
N LYS A 791 16.06 4.26 23.01
CA LYS A 791 17.09 3.49 23.72
C LYS A 791 17.09 3.69 25.24
N LYS A 792 16.80 4.90 25.74
CA LYS A 792 16.67 5.14 27.19
C LYS A 792 15.48 4.42 27.82
N LYS A 793 14.42 4.15 27.06
CA LYS A 793 13.31 3.32 27.53
C LYS A 793 13.63 1.83 27.54
N ASP A 794 14.48 1.36 26.63
CA ASP A 794 14.90 -0.04 26.57
C ASP A 794 15.96 -0.39 27.64
N ASP A 795 16.79 0.58 28.07
CA ASP A 795 17.86 0.35 29.07
C ASP A 795 17.38 0.51 30.53
N ASP A 796 16.22 1.11 30.80
CA ASP A 796 15.70 1.33 32.16
C ASP A 796 14.88 0.13 32.72
N ASP A 797 14.64 -0.92 31.91
CA ASP A 797 13.88 -2.13 32.30
C ASP A 797 14.74 -3.39 32.56
N GLU A 798 16.08 -3.29 32.58
CA GLU A 798 16.95 -4.44 32.94
C GLU A 798 17.60 -4.29 34.34
N VAL A 799 16.98 -4.90 35.35
CA VAL A 799 17.63 -5.20 36.62
C VAL A 799 18.64 -6.34 36.43
N LYS A 800 19.93 -6.00 36.34
CA LYS A 800 21.03 -6.99 36.26
C LYS A 800 21.17 -7.80 37.56
N PRO A 801 21.21 -9.15 37.50
CA PRO A 801 21.71 -9.95 38.62
C PRO A 801 23.24 -10.07 38.59
N LYS A 802 23.83 -9.99 39.78
CA LYS A 802 25.26 -10.14 40.06
C LYS A 802 25.78 -11.54 39.72
N ALA A 803 26.93 -11.59 39.06
CA ALA A 803 27.72 -12.82 38.88
C ALA A 803 28.41 -13.26 40.19
N PRO A 804 28.75 -14.56 40.29
CA PRO A 804 29.99 -14.97 40.93
C PRO A 804 30.90 -15.77 39.98
N SER A 805 32.20 -15.59 40.25
CA SER A 805 33.36 -16.18 39.60
C SER A 805 33.61 -17.64 40.03
N GLN A 806 34.27 -18.45 39.18
CA GLN A 806 35.59 -19.07 39.46
C GLN A 806 36.06 -20.10 38.41
N THR A 807 37.28 -19.85 37.90
CA THR A 807 38.44 -20.75 37.66
C THR A 807 38.38 -22.02 36.79
N ALA A 808 39.02 -21.91 35.62
CA ALA A 808 40.10 -22.75 35.03
C ALA A 808 40.29 -24.24 35.41
N SER A 809 40.50 -25.10 34.40
CA SER A 809 41.81 -25.76 34.18
C SER A 809 41.92 -26.56 32.85
N LYS A 810 43.18 -26.73 32.45
CA LYS A 810 43.81 -27.24 31.22
C LYS A 810 43.51 -28.71 30.85
N GLY A 811 43.65 -29.04 29.56
CA GLY A 811 43.96 -30.41 29.10
C GLY A 811 44.27 -30.52 27.60
N LYS A 812 45.50 -30.94 27.26
CA LYS A 812 46.11 -31.00 25.92
C LYS A 812 45.78 -32.27 25.13
N SER A 813 46.14 -32.20 23.83
CA SER A 813 46.73 -33.24 22.95
C SER A 813 45.80 -33.78 21.85
N ALA A 814 46.24 -34.19 20.65
CA ALA A 814 47.42 -33.93 19.82
C ALA A 814 47.21 -34.65 18.45
N LYS A 815 47.69 -34.03 17.37
CA LYS A 815 48.35 -34.62 16.17
C LYS A 815 47.64 -35.68 15.30
N LYS A 816 47.50 -35.37 13.99
CA LYS A 816 48.33 -35.83 12.82
C LYS A 816 47.64 -35.35 11.52
N LYS A 817 48.29 -34.55 10.64
CA LYS A 817 49.18 -34.91 9.50
C LYS A 817 48.60 -35.97 8.56
N GLU A 818 48.74 -35.97 7.23
CA GLU A 818 49.15 -35.06 6.14
C GLU A 818 49.14 -35.94 4.85
N LYS A 819 49.20 -35.31 3.66
CA LYS A 819 49.51 -35.84 2.29
C LYS A 819 48.32 -36.21 1.37
N LYS A 820 48.10 -35.53 0.23
CA LYS A 820 48.88 -35.44 -1.05
C LYS A 820 49.03 -36.78 -1.76
N GLU A 821 48.41 -36.96 -2.94
CA GLU A 821 49.10 -36.81 -4.24
C GLU A 821 48.24 -37.02 -5.50
N LYS A 822 48.64 -36.25 -6.52
CA LYS A 822 48.36 -36.21 -7.98
C LYS A 822 48.39 -37.54 -8.74
N ARG A 823 47.66 -37.61 -9.87
CA ARG A 823 48.14 -37.77 -11.30
C ARG A 823 47.01 -38.35 -12.20
N LYS A 824 46.54 -37.66 -13.26
CA LYS A 824 47.07 -37.50 -14.66
C LYS A 824 46.58 -38.57 -15.66
N ARG A 825 45.87 -38.10 -16.72
CA ARG A 825 46.04 -38.30 -18.20
C ARG A 825 44.66 -38.46 -18.87
N LYS A 826 44.21 -37.65 -19.86
CA LYS A 826 44.67 -37.17 -21.19
C LYS A 826 44.04 -37.96 -22.36
N LYS A 827 43.23 -37.22 -23.16
CA LYS A 827 43.09 -37.15 -24.64
C LYS A 827 42.62 -38.34 -25.47
N LEU A 828 41.65 -38.06 -26.36
CA LEU A 828 41.57 -38.27 -27.83
C LEU A 828 40.08 -38.05 -28.23
N GLY A 829 39.62 -37.41 -29.31
CA GLY A 829 40.25 -36.86 -30.51
C GLY A 829 39.53 -37.32 -31.80
N LEU A 830 38.52 -36.56 -32.26
CA LEU A 830 38.14 -36.22 -33.66
C LEU A 830 37.64 -37.24 -34.71
N SER A 831 36.82 -36.66 -35.64
CA SER A 831 36.36 -37.06 -37.00
C SER A 831 35.05 -37.86 -37.11
N GLY A 832 34.11 -37.63 -38.05
CA GLY A 832 33.95 -36.68 -39.17
C GLY A 832 32.81 -37.10 -40.14
N ALA A 833 32.27 -36.14 -40.93
CA ALA A 833 31.58 -36.20 -42.26
C ALA A 833 30.16 -36.82 -42.39
N LYS A 834 29.13 -36.03 -42.85
CA LYS A 834 28.53 -35.84 -44.22
C LYS A 834 27.58 -36.98 -44.65
N ASP A 835 26.53 -36.86 -45.48
CA ASP A 835 25.64 -35.85 -46.12
C ASP A 835 24.50 -36.71 -46.76
N ASP A 836 23.30 -36.14 -47.00
CA ASP A 836 22.50 -36.27 -48.26
C ASP A 836 20.95 -36.11 -48.09
N ASN A 837 20.45 -35.04 -48.73
CA ASN A 837 19.25 -34.85 -49.58
C ASN A 837 17.84 -35.35 -49.19
N LEU A 838 16.84 -34.45 -49.30
CA LEU A 838 15.81 -34.48 -50.37
C LEU A 838 14.83 -33.27 -50.32
N GLU A 839 14.85 -32.52 -51.42
CA GLU A 839 13.79 -31.88 -52.23
C GLU A 839 12.63 -31.03 -51.66
N ALA A 840 12.25 -30.08 -52.53
CA ALA A 840 11.43 -28.89 -52.33
C ALA A 840 9.97 -29.08 -52.80
N ASP A 841 9.08 -28.22 -52.32
CA ASP A 841 7.90 -27.80 -53.09
C ASP A 841 7.49 -26.36 -52.72
N SER A 842 7.24 -25.56 -53.75
CA SER A 842 6.89 -24.14 -53.72
C SER A 842 5.39 -23.92 -53.89
N ALA A 843 4.80 -23.03 -53.09
CA ALA A 843 3.51 -22.40 -53.41
C ALA A 843 3.50 -20.94 -52.94
N GLU A 844 3.30 -20.04 -53.89
CA GLU A 844 3.13 -18.60 -53.74
C GLU A 844 1.80 -18.25 -53.06
N ALA A 845 1.80 -17.22 -52.20
CA ALA A 845 0.59 -16.52 -51.77
C ALA A 845 0.82 -15.00 -51.90
N SER A 846 -0.01 -14.38 -52.73
CA SER A 846 -0.09 -12.95 -53.01
C SER A 846 -0.48 -12.12 -51.77
N GLY A 847 0.31 -11.10 -51.44
CA GLY A 847 0.04 -10.13 -50.37
C GLY A 847 -0.08 -8.70 -50.89
N ASP A 848 -1.05 -7.96 -50.35
CA ASP A 848 -1.49 -6.61 -50.72
C ASP A 848 -0.44 -5.52 -50.38
N PRO A 849 0.04 -4.70 -51.34
CA PRO A 849 1.16 -3.77 -51.13
C PRO A 849 0.92 -2.62 -50.13
N GLU A 850 -0.32 -2.24 -49.83
CA GLU A 850 -0.61 -1.18 -48.85
C GLU A 850 -0.34 -1.62 -47.39
N SER A 851 -0.45 -2.93 -47.11
CA SER A 851 -0.20 -3.48 -45.77
C SER A 851 1.29 -3.46 -45.38
N LEU A 852 2.18 -3.57 -46.37
CA LEU A 852 3.64 -3.56 -46.20
C LEU A 852 4.19 -2.16 -45.91
N GLU A 853 3.54 -1.09 -46.39
CA GLU A 853 3.93 0.29 -46.10
C GLU A 853 3.58 0.71 -44.67
N GLU A 854 2.43 0.27 -44.15
CA GLU A 854 2.08 0.43 -42.72
C GLU A 854 2.97 -0.43 -41.81
N GLU A 855 3.29 -1.67 -42.19
CA GLU A 855 4.23 -2.51 -41.44
C GLU A 855 5.66 -1.93 -41.46
N ASN A 856 6.08 -1.30 -42.55
CA ASN A 856 7.39 -0.62 -42.64
C ASN A 856 7.43 0.68 -41.83
N LYS A 857 6.35 1.47 -41.77
CA LYS A 857 6.26 2.62 -40.85
C LYS A 857 6.26 2.21 -39.38
N LYS A 858 5.61 1.08 -39.04
CA LYS A 858 5.68 0.47 -37.70
C LYS A 858 7.07 -0.07 -37.37
N ARG A 859 7.80 -0.61 -38.37
CA ARG A 859 9.21 -1.06 -38.23
C ARG A 859 10.20 0.09 -38.07
N GLU A 860 9.96 1.25 -38.69
CA GLU A 860 10.80 2.44 -38.48
C GLU A 860 10.60 3.06 -37.10
N ALA A 861 9.39 3.03 -36.54
CA ALA A 861 9.11 3.49 -35.18
C ALA A 861 9.72 2.59 -34.09
N ALA A 862 9.97 1.31 -34.36
CA ALA A 862 10.53 0.34 -33.42
C ALA A 862 12.08 0.34 -33.35
N LYS A 863 12.77 1.19 -34.12
CA LYS A 863 14.21 1.05 -34.38
C LYS A 863 15.15 1.83 -33.46
N TYR A 864 14.67 2.43 -32.37
CA TYR A 864 15.50 3.17 -31.41
C TYR A 864 15.66 2.43 -30.06
N LEU A 865 16.15 1.19 -30.10
CA LEU A 865 16.89 0.61 -28.98
C LEU A 865 18.27 0.22 -29.51
N ASP A 866 19.28 1.04 -29.23
CA ASP A 866 20.64 0.81 -29.72
C ASP A 866 21.31 -0.27 -28.85
N ILE A 867 21.24 -1.51 -29.30
CA ILE A 867 21.69 -2.70 -28.54
C ILE A 867 23.21 -2.68 -28.29
N SER A 868 24.00 -1.98 -29.13
CA SER A 868 25.45 -1.84 -28.90
C SER A 868 25.78 -0.92 -27.73
N LEU A 869 25.02 0.16 -27.52
CA LEU A 869 25.19 1.06 -26.38
C LEU A 869 24.95 0.34 -25.04
N ILE A 870 24.05 -0.64 -25.01
CA ILE A 870 23.73 -1.42 -23.80
C ILE A 870 24.80 -2.50 -23.53
N GLU A 871 25.42 -3.03 -24.59
CA GLU A 871 26.53 -3.98 -24.48
C GLU A 871 27.81 -3.32 -23.94
N ASP A 872 28.11 -2.11 -24.40
CA ASP A 872 29.21 -1.32 -23.85
C ASP A 872 28.91 -0.95 -22.39
N PHE A 873 27.67 -0.56 -22.08
CA PHE A 873 27.17 -0.22 -20.74
C PHE A 873 27.33 -1.35 -19.70
N GLU A 874 26.93 -2.59 -19.98
CA GLU A 874 27.05 -3.69 -19.01
C GLU A 874 28.51 -4.07 -18.72
N ASN A 875 29.34 -4.13 -19.75
CA ASN A 875 30.76 -4.45 -19.59
C ASN A 875 31.51 -3.33 -18.82
N GLU A 876 31.12 -2.07 -19.05
CA GLU A 876 31.66 -0.90 -18.35
C GLU A 876 31.23 -0.91 -16.87
N ILE A 877 29.98 -1.24 -16.55
CA ILE A 877 29.48 -1.40 -15.17
C ILE A 877 30.27 -2.47 -14.40
N ASP A 878 30.43 -3.66 -14.98
CA ASP A 878 31.11 -4.77 -14.32
C ASP A 878 32.61 -4.46 -14.10
N ALA A 879 33.25 -3.78 -15.06
CA ALA A 879 34.65 -3.35 -14.96
C ALA A 879 34.88 -2.25 -13.90
N ILE A 880 33.99 -1.25 -13.84
CA ILE A 880 34.04 -0.18 -12.82
C ILE A 880 33.88 -0.77 -11.42
N ARG A 881 33.00 -1.75 -11.27
CA ARG A 881 32.77 -2.42 -10.00
C ARG A 881 34.00 -3.22 -9.55
N GLU A 882 34.64 -3.96 -10.44
CA GLU A 882 35.89 -4.68 -10.13
C GLU A 882 37.01 -3.70 -9.72
N ALA A 883 37.12 -2.54 -10.38
CA ALA A 883 38.12 -1.52 -10.05
C ALA A 883 37.88 -0.87 -8.67
N LEU A 884 36.63 -0.60 -8.30
CA LEU A 884 36.28 -0.04 -6.97
C LEU A 884 36.44 -1.05 -5.84
N GLU A 885 36.22 -2.33 -6.10
CA GLU A 885 36.48 -3.42 -5.15
C GLU A 885 37.99 -3.53 -4.88
N GLU A 886 38.85 -3.33 -5.89
CA GLU A 886 40.31 -3.24 -5.71
C GLU A 886 40.76 -2.00 -4.90
N GLU A 887 40.03 -0.88 -4.97
CA GLU A 887 40.32 0.30 -4.15
C GLU A 887 39.87 0.15 -2.68
N GLN A 888 38.72 -0.49 -2.42
CA GLN A 888 38.24 -0.74 -1.05
C GLN A 888 39.06 -1.80 -0.30
N ASP A 889 39.56 -2.83 -0.98
CA ASP A 889 40.48 -3.80 -0.36
C ASP A 889 41.86 -3.19 -0.02
N ASN A 890 42.16 -1.99 -0.57
CA ASN A 890 43.36 -1.20 -0.28
C ASN A 890 43.16 -0.14 0.82
N GLU A 891 41.98 0.02 1.42
CA GLU A 891 41.79 0.86 2.61
C GLU A 891 42.36 0.17 3.88
N PRO A 892 43.06 0.91 4.76
CA PRO A 892 43.64 0.33 5.97
C PRO A 892 42.55 -0.13 6.95
N LYS A 893 42.51 -1.43 7.25
CA LYS A 893 41.57 -2.05 8.20
C LYS A 893 41.75 -1.49 9.63
N PRO A 894 40.67 -1.29 10.40
CA PRO A 894 40.69 -0.66 11.71
C PRO A 894 41.16 -1.64 12.79
N GLU A 895 42.47 -1.89 12.87
CA GLU A 895 43.13 -2.46 14.06
C GLU A 895 43.95 -1.41 14.84
N LYS A 896 43.76 -0.12 14.54
CA LYS A 896 44.36 0.99 15.31
C LYS A 896 43.42 2.19 15.41
N TRP A 897 42.27 2.01 16.06
CA TRP A 897 41.54 3.08 16.74
C TRP A 897 41.19 2.62 18.14
#